data_AF-A0A7N6BL39-F1
#
_entry.id   AF-A0A7N6BL39-F1
#
_cell.length_a   1.000
_cell.length_b   1.000
_cell.length_c   1.000
_cell.angle_alpha   90.00
_cell.angle_beta   90.00
_cell.angle_gamma   90.00
#
_symmetry.space_group_name_H-M   'P 1'
#
loop_
_entity.id
_entity.type
_entity.pdbx_description
1 polymer ?
#
loop_
_entity_poly.entity_id
_entity_poly.type
_entity_poly.pdbx_seq_one_letter_code
_entity_poly.pdbx_strand_id
1 'polypeptide(L)'
;FYFGEGSDPRQTHQTLEKRSCDSFNESSFPSVFPSSFSKPPLILVSLDGFRAEYLKDHGSHLPVINKLRRVGTTTPHMRPAYPTKTFPNHYAIVTGLYPESHGIVDNKMYDVTRNAFFSLKTNEKLNPKWYQGEPVWITAMRQNLKTGTFFWPGSDVAINGTLPNYYKMYDKSIPFEKRVSTLLEWLSLPEGQRPDFYTLYLDEPDSSGHYYGPESSQVVSALKNVDTILGKLLYGLAERNLQHCVNLIVVSDHGMEEASCEKAAYVSTYQDDTHSFSVIQGPAARIRPTRLPEDYFSFDYEGLVKNLSCRTPDQPMRPYLKENLPKRMHFANNVRIERGHLYMKLGWQAALNNYEIKYCKGGFHGSDNLFTNMQAIFIGYGPGFKSTTVVPTFENIELYNLMCDLLGVRPAPNNGTHGSLNHLLNRPVHRPGYPAALSYETPCEASSPTPTDNLQCTCASQTQAMVCANSLMFPFGTPQVVQQDASFCLLYHSDYVNGYNKKRLMPLWVSYTIQPLVSPLFGAVFYSQACVRADVRIPPTASQMCLRYRSNPVLSYGLLHPPSECVLVSVTTFSYVWIHIHDVLLLKYSQELNGVNVMSGPIFDEDYDGNVDAFKTLSGTMLCRNEAPIPTHFFVILTSCRNSTFSPVNCKGPLKAKSFILPHRPDYTETCANGSDLKWVEDWLKFHTARVRDIELLTGLSFYHNRISVEETLQLKTFLQTS
;
A
#
# COMPACT_ATOMS: atom_id res chain seq x y z
N PHE A 1 0.33 60.76 -22.90
CA PHE A 1 0.12 62.12 -22.39
C PHE A 1 0.97 62.31 -21.13
N TYR A 2 1.92 63.25 -21.16
CA TYR A 2 2.69 63.81 -20.00
C TYR A 2 1.71 64.54 -19.04
N PHE A 3 1.90 64.78 -17.73
CA PHE A 3 2.98 65.04 -16.75
C PHE A 3 2.54 64.42 -15.38
N GLY A 4 3.27 64.32 -14.25
CA GLY A 4 4.56 64.85 -13.77
C GLY A 4 4.73 64.53 -12.26
N GLU A 5 5.99 64.38 -11.85
CA GLU A 5 6.67 64.55 -10.54
C GLU A 5 6.05 64.17 -9.17
N GLY A 6 6.76 63.26 -8.47
CA GLY A 6 7.31 63.53 -7.12
C GLY A 6 6.64 62.89 -5.90
N SER A 7 7.15 61.75 -5.40
CA SER A 7 7.24 61.44 -3.94
C SER A 7 8.02 60.14 -3.62
N ASP A 8 9.02 60.30 -2.75
CA ASP A 8 9.60 59.38 -1.73
C ASP A 8 10.04 57.93 -2.09
N PRO A 9 11.36 57.58 -2.05
CA PRO A 9 11.86 56.22 -2.26
C PRO A 9 11.67 55.23 -1.09
N ARG A 10 10.99 55.59 0.02
CA ARG A 10 10.84 54.69 1.18
C ARG A 10 9.48 54.01 1.37
N GLN A 11 8.55 54.16 0.42
CA GLN A 11 7.22 53.54 0.48
C GLN A 11 6.94 52.46 -0.57
N THR A 12 7.92 52.04 -1.38
CA THR A 12 7.70 51.12 -2.51
C THR A 12 7.84 49.63 -2.20
N HIS A 13 8.26 49.23 -1.00
CA HIS A 13 8.48 47.81 -0.67
C HIS A 13 7.34 47.10 0.09
N GLN A 14 6.37 47.82 0.67
CA GLN A 14 5.31 47.21 1.49
C GLN A 14 3.89 47.24 0.89
N THR A 15 3.68 47.91 -0.23
CA THR A 15 2.36 48.05 -0.87
C THR A 15 2.16 47.15 -2.10
N LEU A 16 3.19 46.44 -2.56
CA LEU A 16 3.10 45.46 -3.67
C LEU A 16 2.66 44.05 -3.23
N GLU A 17 2.81 43.68 -1.95
CA GLU A 17 2.43 42.34 -1.45
C GLU A 17 0.91 42.15 -1.25
N LYS A 18 0.13 43.23 -1.10
CA LYS A 18 -1.30 43.13 -0.76
C LYS A 18 -2.28 43.20 -1.93
N ARG A 19 -1.84 43.45 -3.17
CA ARG A 19 -2.74 43.65 -4.32
C ARG A 19 -2.82 42.50 -5.33
N SER A 20 -2.22 41.33 -5.08
CA SER A 20 -2.06 40.29 -6.12
C SER A 20 -2.68 38.91 -5.83
N CYS A 21 -3.45 38.70 -4.76
CA CYS A 21 -4.05 37.38 -4.46
C CYS A 21 -5.59 37.34 -4.46
N ASP A 22 -6.27 38.49 -4.53
CA ASP A 22 -7.72 38.61 -4.32
C ASP A 22 -8.57 38.45 -5.60
N SER A 23 -7.99 38.36 -6.79
CA SER A 23 -8.76 38.35 -8.06
C SER A 23 -9.24 36.98 -8.56
N PHE A 24 -9.12 35.91 -7.77
CA PHE A 24 -9.68 34.61 -8.16
C PHE A 24 -11.11 34.47 -7.63
N ASN A 25 -12.06 35.09 -8.33
CA ASN A 25 -13.47 35.02 -8.01
C ASN A 25 -14.07 33.65 -8.37
N GLU A 26 -14.96 33.18 -7.49
CA GLU A 26 -15.81 32.01 -7.63
C GLU A 26 -16.87 32.25 -8.72
N SER A 27 -16.71 31.64 -9.89
CA SER A 27 -17.85 31.34 -10.76
C SER A 27 -17.45 30.26 -11.76
N SER A 28 -18.39 29.39 -12.07
CA SER A 28 -18.29 28.36 -13.10
C SER A 28 -18.14 29.03 -14.48
N PHE A 29 -16.91 29.35 -14.86
CA PHE A 29 -16.61 29.83 -16.20
C PHE A 29 -16.53 28.64 -17.16
N PRO A 30 -17.05 28.78 -18.40
CA PRO A 30 -16.78 27.80 -19.45
C PRO A 30 -15.26 27.66 -19.61
N SER A 31 -14.80 26.45 -19.95
CA SER A 31 -13.39 26.19 -20.22
C SER A 31 -12.95 26.98 -21.46
N VAL A 32 -12.57 28.24 -21.27
CA VAL A 32 -11.98 29.08 -22.32
C VAL A 32 -10.54 28.64 -22.48
N PHE A 33 -10.34 27.63 -23.32
CA PHE A 33 -9.01 27.24 -23.76
C PHE A 33 -8.48 28.31 -24.72
N PRO A 34 -7.28 28.87 -24.50
CA PRO A 34 -6.62 29.62 -25.55
C PRO A 34 -6.56 28.75 -26.80
N SER A 35 -6.84 29.31 -27.98
CA SER A 35 -6.87 28.56 -29.25
C SER A 35 -5.56 27.81 -29.56
N SER A 36 -4.46 28.20 -28.90
CA SER A 36 -3.17 27.55 -29.00
C SER A 36 -3.05 26.24 -28.22
N PHE A 37 -3.96 25.90 -27.31
CA PHE A 37 -3.94 24.63 -26.56
C PHE A 37 -5.09 23.72 -26.99
N SER A 38 -4.75 22.60 -27.63
CA SER A 38 -5.71 21.57 -28.04
C SER A 38 -6.17 20.68 -26.87
N LYS A 39 -5.37 20.58 -25.80
CA LYS A 39 -5.67 19.85 -24.56
C LYS A 39 -5.07 20.57 -23.34
N PRO A 40 -5.65 20.39 -22.14
CA PRO A 40 -5.05 20.83 -20.88
C PRO A 40 -3.65 20.23 -20.67
N PRO A 41 -2.59 21.04 -20.48
CA PRO A 41 -1.31 20.51 -20.01
C PRO A 41 -1.42 20.06 -18.54
N LEU A 42 -0.57 19.12 -18.13
CA LEU A 42 -0.48 18.62 -16.77
C LEU A 42 0.85 19.01 -16.13
N ILE A 43 0.80 19.69 -14.98
CA ILE A 43 1.97 20.04 -14.17
C ILE A 43 1.93 19.24 -12.87
N LEU A 44 2.98 18.46 -12.63
CA LEU A 44 3.23 17.75 -11.38
C LEU A 44 4.28 18.51 -10.56
N VAL A 45 3.87 19.04 -9.40
CA VAL A 45 4.73 19.77 -8.47
C VAL A 45 4.96 18.93 -7.23
N SER A 46 6.22 18.64 -6.90
CA SER A 46 6.60 17.98 -5.65
C SER A 46 7.26 18.96 -4.68
N LEU A 47 6.78 18.95 -3.44
CA LEU A 47 7.36 19.62 -2.28
C LEU A 47 7.96 18.53 -1.37
N ASP A 48 9.26 18.27 -1.50
CA ASP A 48 9.95 17.15 -0.83
C ASP A 48 9.74 17.21 0.69
N GLY A 49 9.38 16.09 1.32
CA GLY A 49 9.22 15.99 2.78
C GLY A 49 8.10 16.83 3.38
N PHE A 50 7.17 17.35 2.57
CA PHE A 50 6.00 18.08 3.08
C PHE A 50 5.04 17.10 3.78
N ARG A 51 5.18 16.98 5.11
CA ARG A 51 4.27 16.15 5.93
C ARG A 51 2.85 16.70 5.90
N ALA A 52 1.85 15.83 5.79
CA ALA A 52 0.44 16.23 5.71
C ALA A 52 -0.01 17.11 6.89
N GLU A 53 0.50 16.84 8.09
CA GLU A 53 0.18 17.60 9.31
C GLU A 53 0.57 19.09 9.23
N TYR A 54 1.55 19.49 8.40
CA TYR A 54 1.87 20.92 8.20
C TYR A 54 0.69 21.73 7.66
N LEU A 55 -0.20 21.10 6.89
CA LEU A 55 -1.42 21.74 6.39
C LEU A 55 -2.39 22.11 7.51
N LYS A 56 -2.35 21.38 8.63
CA LYS A 56 -3.14 21.62 9.83
C LYS A 56 -2.42 22.58 10.77
N ASP A 57 -1.16 22.28 11.09
CA ASP A 57 -0.40 22.99 12.13
C ASP A 57 0.06 24.39 11.70
N HIS A 58 0.30 24.58 10.40
CA HIS A 58 0.87 25.81 9.84
C HIS A 58 0.02 26.41 8.73
N GLY A 59 -1.28 26.06 8.66
CA GLY A 59 -2.16 26.53 7.60
C GLY A 59 -2.26 28.06 7.49
N SER A 60 -2.11 28.81 8.59
CA SER A 60 -2.08 30.28 8.58
C SER A 60 -0.89 30.89 7.83
N HIS A 61 0.18 30.10 7.62
CA HIS A 61 1.37 30.49 6.87
C HIS A 61 1.37 30.02 5.41
N LEU A 62 0.29 29.36 4.98
CA LEU A 62 0.16 28.69 3.68
C LEU A 62 -1.06 29.19 2.89
N PRO A 63 -1.21 30.50 2.64
CA PRO A 63 -2.40 31.05 2.00
C PRO A 63 -2.62 30.50 0.58
N VAL A 64 -1.57 30.30 -0.22
CA VAL A 64 -1.70 29.82 -1.61
C VAL A 64 -2.10 28.35 -1.63
N ILE A 65 -1.38 27.51 -0.90
CA ILE A 65 -1.65 26.07 -0.78
C ILE A 65 -3.05 25.85 -0.22
N ASN A 66 -3.45 26.58 0.83
CA ASN A 66 -4.80 26.45 1.37
C ASN A 66 -5.89 26.96 0.44
N LYS A 67 -5.61 27.98 -0.39
CA LYS A 67 -6.54 28.38 -1.43
C LYS A 67 -6.75 27.26 -2.44
N LEU A 68 -5.67 26.64 -2.95
CA LEU A 68 -5.76 25.50 -3.86
C LEU A 68 -6.55 24.33 -3.25
N ARG A 69 -6.33 24.03 -1.97
CA ARG A 69 -7.09 22.99 -1.25
C ARG A 69 -8.58 23.29 -1.17
N ARG A 70 -8.96 24.56 -0.93
CA ARG A 70 -10.37 24.97 -0.83
C ARG A 70 -11.08 24.91 -2.17
N VAL A 71 -10.43 25.31 -3.27
CA VAL A 71 -11.07 25.41 -4.59
C VAL A 71 -10.88 24.18 -5.47
N GLY A 72 -9.88 23.34 -5.17
CA GLY A 72 -9.57 22.11 -5.91
C GLY A 72 -10.11 20.85 -5.26
N THR A 73 -9.47 19.73 -5.60
CA THR A 73 -9.66 18.41 -4.97
C THR A 73 -8.46 18.11 -4.07
N THR A 74 -8.71 17.75 -2.81
CA THR A 74 -7.65 17.41 -1.85
C THR A 74 -8.03 16.17 -1.03
N THR A 75 -7.08 15.63 -0.29
CA THR A 75 -7.28 14.51 0.64
C THR A 75 -6.69 14.90 2.01
N PRO A 76 -7.20 14.35 3.13
CA PRO A 76 -6.55 14.54 4.43
C PRO A 76 -5.06 14.18 4.41
N HIS A 77 -4.71 13.14 3.65
CA HIS A 77 -3.34 12.76 3.35
C HIS A 77 -3.29 11.76 2.19
N MET A 78 -2.15 11.74 1.49
CA MET A 78 -1.77 10.69 0.56
C MET A 78 -0.77 9.75 1.25
N ARG A 79 -0.94 8.45 1.07
CA ARG A 79 -0.03 7.45 1.64
C ARG A 79 1.14 7.17 0.69
N PRO A 80 2.39 7.33 1.14
CA PRO A 80 3.56 6.93 0.37
C PRO A 80 3.75 5.39 0.31
N ALA A 81 4.59 4.92 -0.60
CA ALA A 81 5.13 3.56 -0.60
C ALA A 81 6.23 3.41 0.47
N TYR A 82 6.43 2.17 0.95
CA TYR A 82 7.51 1.84 1.88
C TYR A 82 8.80 1.44 1.11
N PRO A 83 9.99 1.89 1.56
CA PRO A 83 10.24 2.86 2.63
C PRO A 83 9.88 4.28 2.18
N THR A 84 9.51 5.13 3.15
CA THR A 84 9.09 6.52 2.91
C THR A 84 10.26 7.45 2.63
N LYS A 85 10.98 7.18 1.52
CA LYS A 85 12.19 7.86 1.05
C LYS A 85 11.97 8.52 -0.31
N THR A 86 12.80 9.52 -0.60
CA THR A 86 12.70 10.39 -1.77
C THR A 86 12.68 9.66 -3.11
N PHE A 87 13.74 8.94 -3.47
CA PHE A 87 13.81 8.28 -4.78
C PHE A 87 12.77 7.18 -4.97
N PRO A 88 12.53 6.29 -3.98
CA PRO A 88 11.46 5.29 -4.10
C PRO A 88 10.09 5.92 -4.36
N ASN A 89 9.70 6.95 -3.59
CA ASN A 89 8.35 7.52 -3.68
C ASN A 89 8.15 8.42 -4.89
N HIS A 90 9.12 9.27 -5.24
CA HIS A 90 9.03 10.05 -6.46
C HIS A 90 8.94 9.16 -7.70
N TYR A 91 9.67 8.04 -7.72
CA TYR A 91 9.65 7.12 -8.86
C TYR A 91 8.36 6.28 -8.87
N ALA A 92 7.83 5.89 -7.70
CA ALA A 92 6.52 5.26 -7.57
C ALA A 92 5.39 6.17 -8.10
N ILE A 93 5.40 7.47 -7.79
CA ILE A 93 4.40 8.44 -8.28
C ILE A 93 4.32 8.45 -9.81
N VAL A 94 5.47 8.40 -10.50
CA VAL A 94 5.52 8.53 -11.97
C VAL A 94 5.50 7.20 -12.71
N THR A 95 5.54 6.06 -12.02
CA THR A 95 5.44 4.72 -12.64
C THR A 95 4.22 3.92 -12.21
N GLY A 96 3.61 4.29 -11.06
CA GLY A 96 2.53 3.54 -10.43
C GLY A 96 3.00 2.20 -9.86
N LEU A 97 4.32 1.98 -9.74
CA LEU A 97 4.90 0.73 -9.28
C LEU A 97 5.35 0.83 -7.82
N TYR A 98 5.35 -0.29 -7.12
CA TYR A 98 6.04 -0.42 -5.83
C TYR A 98 7.57 -0.42 -6.01
N PRO A 99 8.34 -0.05 -4.97
CA PRO A 99 9.80 -0.06 -5.02
C PRO A 99 10.42 -1.40 -5.40
N GLU A 100 9.83 -2.52 -4.99
CA GLU A 100 10.31 -3.83 -5.40
C GLU A 100 10.17 -4.09 -6.91
N SER A 101 9.16 -3.51 -7.56
CA SER A 101 8.89 -3.66 -9.00
C SER A 101 9.70 -2.72 -9.87
N HIS A 102 9.81 -1.45 -9.48
CA HIS A 102 10.58 -0.45 -10.25
C HIS A 102 12.08 -0.43 -9.88
N GLY A 103 12.45 -1.16 -8.83
CA GLY A 103 13.81 -1.47 -8.36
C GLY A 103 14.63 -0.32 -7.79
N ILE A 104 14.01 0.84 -7.55
CA ILE A 104 14.61 1.93 -6.77
C ILE A 104 14.12 1.78 -5.34
N VAL A 105 14.77 0.92 -4.56
CA VAL A 105 14.28 0.47 -3.25
C VAL A 105 14.70 1.37 -2.09
N ASP A 106 15.75 2.18 -2.27
CA ASP A 106 16.17 3.24 -1.35
C ASP A 106 17.08 4.25 -2.11
N ASN A 107 17.41 5.37 -1.46
CA ASN A 107 18.40 6.37 -1.89
C ASN A 107 19.85 5.81 -1.91
N LYS A 108 20.07 4.66 -1.27
CA LYS A 108 21.33 3.89 -1.28
C LYS A 108 21.02 2.39 -1.34
N MET A 109 21.49 1.71 -2.36
CA MET A 109 21.23 0.28 -2.56
C MET A 109 22.42 -0.42 -3.20
N TYR A 110 22.46 -1.75 -3.10
CA TYR A 110 23.45 -2.61 -3.73
C TYR A 110 22.74 -3.65 -4.57
N ASP A 111 23.27 -3.93 -5.77
CA ASP A 111 22.75 -4.98 -6.65
C ASP A 111 23.83 -6.04 -6.83
N VAL A 112 23.61 -7.20 -6.20
CA VAL A 112 24.55 -8.33 -6.22
C VAL A 112 24.79 -8.87 -7.62
N THR A 113 23.78 -8.83 -8.50
CA THR A 113 23.89 -9.37 -9.87
C THR A 113 24.81 -8.52 -10.75
N ARG A 114 25.06 -7.28 -10.33
CA ARG A 114 25.87 -6.28 -11.03
C ARG A 114 27.15 -5.94 -10.29
N ASN A 115 27.25 -6.37 -9.03
CA ASN A 115 28.26 -5.94 -8.07
C ASN A 115 28.46 -4.41 -8.07
N ALA A 116 27.36 -3.67 -7.93
CA ALA A 116 27.36 -2.22 -8.03
C ALA A 116 26.57 -1.56 -6.88
N PHE A 117 27.02 -0.38 -6.47
CA PHE A 117 26.36 0.43 -5.43
C PHE A 117 25.71 1.65 -6.07
N PHE A 118 24.44 1.85 -5.78
CA PHE A 118 23.70 3.06 -6.14
C PHE A 118 23.74 4.06 -4.99
N SER A 119 24.00 5.33 -5.31
CA SER A 119 23.80 6.45 -4.39
C SER A 119 23.54 7.74 -5.15
N LEU A 120 22.68 8.60 -4.59
CA LEU A 120 22.34 9.93 -5.15
C LEU A 120 23.54 10.85 -5.37
N LYS A 121 24.66 10.57 -4.70
CA LYS A 121 25.91 11.34 -4.77
C LYS A 121 26.91 10.80 -5.80
N THR A 122 26.58 9.72 -6.50
CA THR A 122 27.49 9.03 -7.43
C THR A 122 26.92 9.02 -8.84
N ASN A 123 27.79 8.82 -9.84
CA ASN A 123 27.38 8.70 -11.24
C ASN A 123 26.54 7.44 -11.53
N GLU A 124 26.54 6.44 -10.63
CA GLU A 124 25.66 5.27 -10.76
C GLU A 124 24.18 5.65 -10.77
N LYS A 125 23.78 6.80 -10.22
CA LYS A 125 22.41 7.28 -10.35
C LYS A 125 21.99 7.53 -11.81
N LEU A 126 22.95 7.74 -12.72
CA LEU A 126 22.68 7.96 -14.14
C LEU A 126 22.68 6.66 -14.95
N ASN A 127 22.93 5.52 -14.32
CA ASN A 127 22.93 4.22 -14.98
C ASN A 127 21.47 3.72 -15.14
N PRO A 128 20.94 3.63 -16.37
CA PRO A 128 19.52 3.33 -16.60
C PRO A 128 19.12 1.94 -16.12
N LYS A 129 20.08 1.02 -15.90
CA LYS A 129 19.76 -0.33 -15.46
C LYS A 129 19.30 -0.41 -13.99
N TRP A 130 19.36 0.69 -13.23
CA TRP A 130 18.72 0.79 -11.91
C TRP A 130 17.21 1.06 -11.99
N TYR A 131 16.73 1.59 -13.11
CA TYR A 131 15.38 2.09 -13.25
C TYR A 131 14.54 1.11 -14.08
N GLN A 132 13.53 0.48 -13.47
CA GLN A 132 12.59 -0.43 -14.13
C GLN A 132 11.23 0.24 -14.31
N GLY A 133 10.36 -0.35 -15.14
CA GLY A 133 9.05 0.20 -15.43
C GLY A 133 9.09 1.33 -16.45
N GLU A 134 7.98 2.08 -16.53
CA GLU A 134 7.80 3.15 -17.51
C GLU A 134 7.27 4.42 -16.83
N PRO A 135 8.13 5.44 -16.66
CA PRO A 135 7.68 6.73 -16.15
C PRO A 135 6.68 7.40 -17.08
N VAL A 136 5.74 8.17 -16.52
CA VAL A 136 4.66 8.85 -17.25
C VAL A 136 5.15 9.73 -18.40
N TRP A 137 6.35 10.31 -18.28
CA TRP A 137 6.92 11.08 -19.40
C TRP A 137 7.27 10.21 -20.60
N ILE A 138 7.73 8.97 -20.40
CA ILE A 138 7.96 8.01 -21.49
C ILE A 138 6.61 7.55 -22.06
N THR A 139 5.63 7.26 -21.21
CA THR A 139 4.27 6.87 -21.63
C THR A 139 3.62 7.93 -22.51
N ALA A 140 3.74 9.19 -22.12
CA ALA A 140 3.25 10.34 -22.88
C ALA A 140 3.98 10.49 -24.23
N MET A 141 5.32 10.39 -24.23
CA MET A 141 6.13 10.49 -25.46
C MET A 141 5.85 9.38 -26.46
N ARG A 142 5.64 8.14 -26.00
CA ARG A 142 5.24 7.01 -26.86
C ARG A 142 3.88 7.22 -27.51
N GLN A 143 3.07 8.12 -26.97
CA GLN A 143 1.72 8.46 -27.45
C GLN A 143 1.66 9.88 -28.02
N ASN A 144 2.79 10.35 -28.58
CA ASN A 144 2.95 11.60 -29.33
C ASN A 144 2.74 12.90 -28.52
N LEU A 145 2.92 12.85 -27.20
CA LEU A 145 2.96 14.04 -26.35
C LEU A 145 4.39 14.47 -26.06
N LYS A 146 4.59 15.74 -25.71
CA LYS A 146 5.89 16.28 -25.31
C LYS A 146 6.01 16.44 -23.81
N THR A 147 7.22 16.33 -23.28
CA THR A 147 7.46 16.30 -21.82
C THR A 147 8.60 17.23 -21.40
N GLY A 148 8.42 17.91 -20.27
CA GLY A 148 9.35 18.89 -19.74
C GLY A 148 9.58 18.74 -18.23
N THR A 149 10.71 18.19 -17.83
CA THR A 149 10.98 17.87 -16.42
C THR A 149 12.01 18.82 -15.82
N PHE A 150 11.56 19.74 -14.95
CA PHE A 150 12.47 20.53 -14.13
C PHE A 150 12.71 19.81 -12.81
N PHE A 151 13.64 18.86 -12.88
CA PHE A 151 13.99 17.90 -11.84
C PHE A 151 12.84 16.92 -11.52
N TRP A 152 13.21 15.64 -11.50
CA TRP A 152 12.47 14.53 -10.94
C TRP A 152 13.41 13.31 -10.89
N PRO A 153 13.40 12.49 -9.84
CA PRO A 153 14.18 11.24 -9.82
C PRO A 153 13.94 10.39 -11.07
N GLY A 154 15.01 10.10 -11.82
CA GLY A 154 14.98 9.35 -13.08
C GLY A 154 14.76 10.18 -14.35
N SER A 155 14.42 11.47 -14.25
CA SER A 155 14.22 12.33 -15.44
C SER A 155 15.50 12.72 -16.17
N ASP A 156 16.65 12.69 -15.47
CA ASP A 156 17.99 12.90 -16.02
C ASP A 156 18.69 11.58 -16.39
N VAL A 157 17.93 10.49 -16.52
CA VAL A 157 18.40 9.15 -16.84
C VAL A 157 17.74 8.66 -18.13
N ALA A 158 18.53 8.10 -19.06
CA ALA A 158 18.03 7.56 -20.32
C ALA A 158 17.34 6.19 -20.14
N ILE A 159 16.19 6.18 -19.48
CA ILE A 159 15.39 4.99 -19.19
C ILE A 159 14.84 4.42 -20.50
N ASN A 160 15.09 3.12 -20.76
CA ASN A 160 14.82 2.50 -22.07
C ASN A 160 15.42 3.30 -23.24
N GLY A 161 16.58 3.91 -23.04
CA GLY A 161 17.27 4.74 -24.02
C GLY A 161 16.61 6.10 -24.29
N THR A 162 15.62 6.51 -23.49
CA THR A 162 14.82 7.72 -23.72
C THR A 162 14.95 8.71 -22.57
N LEU A 163 15.14 9.99 -22.90
CA LEU A 163 15.07 11.12 -21.99
C LEU A 163 13.79 11.94 -22.29
N PRO A 164 13.26 12.71 -21.32
CA PRO A 164 12.21 13.70 -21.59
C PRO A 164 12.64 14.69 -22.69
N ASN A 165 11.69 15.26 -23.44
CA ASN A 165 12.01 16.20 -24.52
C ASN A 165 12.79 17.42 -24.01
N TYR A 166 12.42 17.91 -22.83
CA TYR A 166 13.17 18.91 -22.08
C TYR A 166 13.42 18.35 -20.68
N TYR A 167 14.67 18.37 -20.23
CA TYR A 167 15.04 17.95 -18.88
C TYR A 167 16.17 18.81 -18.34
N LYS A 168 16.39 18.75 -17.03
CA LYS A 168 17.52 19.39 -16.35
C LYS A 168 18.26 18.35 -15.52
N MET A 169 19.58 18.30 -15.66
CA MET A 169 20.45 17.55 -14.75
C MET A 169 20.26 18.10 -13.33
N TYR A 170 20.06 17.23 -12.34
CA TYR A 170 19.81 17.68 -10.98
C TYR A 170 20.94 18.56 -10.44
N ASP A 171 20.58 19.79 -10.05
CA ASP A 171 21.45 20.75 -9.40
C ASP A 171 20.66 21.50 -8.32
N LYS A 172 20.89 21.13 -7.06
CA LYS A 172 20.23 21.72 -5.88
C LYS A 172 20.46 23.24 -5.78
N SER A 173 21.56 23.76 -6.34
CA SER A 173 21.92 25.17 -6.22
C SER A 173 21.02 26.11 -7.04
N ILE A 174 20.26 25.58 -8.00
CA ILE A 174 19.35 26.39 -8.83
C ILE A 174 18.18 26.90 -7.97
N PRO A 175 17.99 28.24 -7.84
CA PRO A 175 16.91 28.82 -7.06
C PRO A 175 15.52 28.43 -7.58
N PHE A 176 14.55 28.29 -6.67
CA PHE A 176 13.18 27.88 -6.98
C PHE A 176 12.50 28.79 -8.02
N GLU A 177 12.75 30.10 -7.98
CA GLU A 177 12.28 31.07 -8.98
C GLU A 177 12.77 30.74 -10.38
N LYS A 178 14.03 30.29 -10.50
CA LYS A 178 14.59 29.93 -11.81
C LYS A 178 13.96 28.64 -12.35
N ARG A 179 13.63 27.69 -11.45
CA ARG A 179 12.88 26.47 -11.80
C ARG A 179 11.50 26.83 -12.35
N VAL A 180 10.74 27.66 -11.63
CA VAL A 180 9.39 28.12 -12.02
C VAL A 180 9.43 28.92 -13.34
N SER A 181 10.32 29.91 -13.45
CA SER A 181 10.42 30.72 -14.68
C SER A 181 10.75 29.89 -15.91
N THR A 182 11.65 28.90 -15.79
CA THR A 182 11.97 28.00 -16.92
C THR A 182 10.76 27.14 -17.31
N LEU A 183 9.98 26.66 -16.34
CA LEU A 183 8.75 25.92 -16.63
C LEU A 183 7.74 26.81 -17.38
N LEU A 184 7.58 28.06 -16.94
CA LEU A 184 6.72 29.05 -17.60
C LEU A 184 7.23 29.45 -19.01
N GLU A 185 8.55 29.46 -19.23
CA GLU A 185 9.16 29.63 -20.56
C GLU A 185 8.78 28.45 -21.47
N TRP A 186 8.86 27.21 -20.97
CA TRP A 186 8.43 26.02 -21.73
C TRP A 186 6.95 26.06 -22.09
N LEU A 187 6.07 26.49 -21.17
CA LEU A 187 4.63 26.67 -21.43
C LEU A 187 4.34 27.75 -22.49
N SER A 188 5.27 28.67 -22.72
CA SER A 188 5.17 29.72 -23.74
C SER A 188 5.73 29.30 -25.11
N LEU A 189 6.25 28.07 -25.25
CA LEU A 189 6.71 27.57 -26.54
C LEU A 189 5.55 27.44 -27.56
N PRO A 190 5.85 27.52 -28.87
CA PRO A 190 4.87 27.26 -29.92
C PRO A 190 4.27 25.85 -29.84
N GLU A 191 3.06 25.70 -30.39
CA GLU A 191 2.43 24.39 -30.59
C GLU A 191 3.37 23.46 -31.38
N GLY A 192 3.41 22.18 -30.98
CA GLY A 192 4.35 21.20 -31.54
C GLY A 192 5.77 21.24 -30.94
N GLN A 193 6.15 22.28 -30.20
CA GLN A 193 7.38 22.30 -29.39
C GLN A 193 7.09 22.23 -27.88
N ARG A 194 6.01 22.89 -27.47
CA ARG A 194 5.56 22.97 -26.08
C ARG A 194 5.24 21.58 -25.49
N PRO A 195 5.71 21.27 -24.27
CA PRO A 195 5.31 20.06 -23.55
C PRO A 195 3.82 20.02 -23.17
N ASP A 196 3.30 18.81 -23.01
CA ASP A 196 1.98 18.50 -22.47
C ASP A 196 2.05 18.05 -21.00
N PHE A 197 3.16 17.43 -20.60
CA PHE A 197 3.43 17.02 -19.23
C PHE A 197 4.68 17.71 -18.67
N TYR A 198 4.58 18.21 -17.44
CA TYR A 198 5.62 18.94 -16.76
C TYR A 198 5.88 18.40 -15.35
N THR A 199 7.14 18.41 -14.93
CA THR A 199 7.48 18.23 -13.50
C THR A 199 8.22 19.44 -12.95
N LEU A 200 7.96 19.73 -11.68
CA LEU A 200 8.69 20.72 -10.89
C LEU A 200 8.96 20.13 -9.50
N TYR A 201 10.23 20.02 -9.13
CA TYR A 201 10.64 19.53 -7.82
C TYR A 201 11.30 20.65 -7.00
N LEU A 202 10.85 20.80 -5.74
CA LEU A 202 11.44 21.68 -4.73
C LEU A 202 11.91 20.82 -3.54
N ASP A 203 13.16 20.99 -3.13
CA ASP A 203 13.82 20.23 -2.06
C ASP A 203 13.47 20.69 -0.63
N GLU A 204 12.43 21.52 -0.49
CA GLU A 204 11.89 22.00 0.78
C GLU A 204 10.41 21.57 0.90
N PRO A 205 9.90 21.30 2.13
CA PRO A 205 10.55 21.51 3.43
C PRO A 205 11.49 20.39 3.92
N ASP A 206 11.77 19.34 3.13
CA ASP A 206 12.63 18.21 3.54
C ASP A 206 14.00 18.65 4.07
N SER A 207 14.69 19.51 3.32
CA SER A 207 16.01 20.00 3.69
C SER A 207 15.97 20.68 5.08
N SER A 208 15.07 21.62 5.31
CA SER A 208 14.90 22.25 6.62
C SER A 208 14.45 21.27 7.71
N GLY A 209 13.55 20.34 7.38
CA GLY A 209 13.09 19.28 8.29
C GLY A 209 14.24 18.41 8.78
N HIS A 210 15.13 17.99 7.89
CA HIS A 210 16.32 17.23 8.24
C HIS A 210 17.28 17.99 9.16
N TYR A 211 17.57 19.26 8.87
CA TYR A 211 18.56 20.02 9.64
C TYR A 211 18.05 20.47 11.01
N TYR A 212 16.77 20.85 11.10
CA TYR A 212 16.24 21.56 12.28
C TYR A 212 15.12 20.82 13.00
N GLY A 213 14.57 19.77 12.42
CA GLY A 213 13.43 19.02 12.97
C GLY A 213 12.10 19.55 12.44
N PRO A 214 11.09 18.67 12.27
CA PRO A 214 9.81 19.02 11.67
C PRO A 214 9.03 20.14 12.38
N GLU A 215 9.26 20.40 13.67
CA GLU A 215 8.52 21.42 14.44
C GLU A 215 9.26 22.77 14.54
N SER A 216 10.37 22.92 13.81
CA SER A 216 11.23 24.10 13.89
C SER A 216 10.68 25.34 13.17
N SER A 217 11.12 26.54 13.61
CA SER A 217 10.78 27.81 12.94
C SER A 217 11.40 27.92 11.53
N GLN A 218 12.48 27.18 11.28
CA GLN A 218 13.12 27.04 9.97
C GLN A 218 12.21 26.29 9.01
N VAL A 219 11.57 25.20 9.44
CA VAL A 219 10.53 24.51 8.64
C VAL A 219 9.37 25.45 8.34
N VAL A 220 8.90 26.25 9.31
CA VAL A 220 7.86 27.26 9.05
C VAL A 220 8.30 28.27 7.98
N SER A 221 9.56 28.67 7.98
CA SER A 221 10.13 29.58 6.98
C SER A 221 10.21 28.92 5.60
N ALA A 222 10.62 27.65 5.54
CA ALA A 222 10.64 26.85 4.31
C ALA A 222 9.22 26.65 3.74
N LEU A 223 8.23 26.39 4.60
CA LEU A 223 6.81 26.28 4.25
C LEU A 223 6.28 27.57 3.60
N LYS A 224 6.57 28.74 4.19
CA LYS A 224 6.22 30.05 3.60
C LYS A 224 6.89 30.25 2.25
N ASN A 225 8.14 29.83 2.11
CA ASN A 225 8.88 29.96 0.85
C ASN A 225 8.23 29.11 -0.25
N VAL A 226 7.96 27.82 -0.01
CA VAL A 226 7.31 26.97 -1.03
C VAL A 226 5.89 27.43 -1.38
N ASP A 227 5.13 27.96 -0.41
CA ASP A 227 3.83 28.60 -0.67
C ASP A 227 3.98 29.82 -1.60
N THR A 228 4.99 30.66 -1.34
CA THR A 228 5.33 31.83 -2.18
C THR A 228 5.73 31.41 -3.60
N ILE A 229 6.57 30.38 -3.74
CA ILE A 229 6.98 29.84 -5.05
C ILE A 229 5.79 29.29 -5.82
N LEU A 230 4.88 28.57 -5.15
CA LEU A 230 3.65 28.10 -5.77
C LEU A 230 2.77 29.29 -6.21
N GLY A 231 2.73 30.35 -5.40
CA GLY A 231 2.08 31.61 -5.77
C GLY A 231 2.67 32.22 -7.05
N LYS A 232 4.00 32.24 -7.19
CA LYS A 232 4.68 32.70 -8.42
C LYS A 232 4.32 31.85 -9.64
N LEU A 233 4.20 30.53 -9.47
CA LEU A 233 3.73 29.64 -10.54
C LEU A 233 2.30 30.01 -10.97
N LEU A 234 1.36 30.09 -10.02
CA LEU A 234 -0.05 30.41 -10.31
C LEU A 234 -0.20 31.80 -10.96
N TYR A 235 0.55 32.80 -10.48
CA TYR A 235 0.57 34.14 -11.08
C TYR A 235 1.09 34.07 -12.53
N GLY A 236 2.19 33.36 -12.77
CA GLY A 236 2.76 33.20 -14.10
C GLY A 236 1.83 32.45 -15.08
N LEU A 237 1.00 31.53 -14.58
CA LEU A 237 -0.07 30.91 -15.35
C LEU A 237 -1.19 31.90 -15.66
N ALA A 238 -1.61 32.72 -14.70
CA ALA A 238 -2.64 33.74 -14.90
C ALA A 238 -2.24 34.79 -15.92
N GLU A 239 -1.00 35.28 -15.90
CA GLU A 239 -0.45 36.22 -16.90
C GLU A 239 -0.49 35.66 -18.33
N ARG A 240 -0.50 34.32 -18.47
CA ARG A 240 -0.58 33.61 -19.75
C ARG A 240 -2.00 33.17 -20.11
N ASN A 241 -3.00 33.53 -19.31
CA ASN A 241 -4.38 33.04 -19.41
C ASN A 241 -4.51 31.51 -19.32
N LEU A 242 -3.65 30.86 -18.52
CA LEU A 242 -3.58 29.40 -18.36
C LEU A 242 -4.12 28.88 -17.02
N GLN A 243 -4.52 29.77 -16.11
CA GLN A 243 -4.95 29.44 -14.75
C GLN A 243 -6.18 28.52 -14.69
N HIS A 244 -7.00 28.49 -15.75
CA HIS A 244 -8.16 27.58 -15.88
C HIS A 244 -7.99 26.52 -16.98
N CYS A 245 -6.83 26.50 -17.64
CA CYS A 245 -6.50 25.56 -18.72
C CYS A 245 -5.63 24.41 -18.23
N VAL A 246 -4.72 24.67 -17.29
CA VAL A 246 -3.75 23.70 -16.77
C VAL A 246 -4.39 22.78 -15.72
N ASN A 247 -4.08 21.48 -15.79
CA ASN A 247 -4.23 20.58 -14.65
C ASN A 247 -2.95 20.63 -13.81
N LEU A 248 -3.09 20.93 -12.52
CA LEU A 248 -2.01 21.01 -11.54
C LEU A 248 -2.22 19.93 -10.49
N ILE A 249 -1.17 19.13 -10.24
CA ILE A 249 -1.09 18.20 -9.12
C ILE A 249 0.06 18.67 -8.22
N VAL A 250 -0.24 19.02 -6.97
CA VAL A 250 0.75 19.32 -5.93
C VAL A 250 0.80 18.14 -4.96
N VAL A 251 1.99 17.58 -4.78
CA VAL A 251 2.24 16.40 -3.95
C VAL A 251 3.47 16.59 -3.07
N SER A 252 3.62 15.68 -2.11
CA SER A 252 4.92 15.33 -1.56
C SER A 252 5.13 13.82 -1.70
N ASP A 253 6.38 13.42 -1.56
CA ASP A 253 6.83 12.04 -1.62
C ASP A 253 6.72 11.32 -0.28
N HIS A 254 6.92 12.02 0.83
CA HIS A 254 6.77 11.52 2.20
C HIS A 254 6.56 12.68 3.20
N GLY A 255 6.36 12.32 4.47
CA GLY A 255 6.41 13.25 5.61
C GLY A 255 7.79 13.35 6.27
N MET A 256 7.82 13.71 7.55
CA MET A 256 9.03 13.96 8.33
C MET A 256 8.80 13.67 9.82
N GLU A 257 9.78 13.03 10.46
CA GLU A 257 9.78 12.62 11.87
C GLU A 257 10.93 13.28 12.63
N GLU A 258 10.74 13.58 13.92
CA GLU A 258 11.77 14.17 14.79
C GLU A 258 12.79 13.11 15.20
N ALA A 259 14.07 13.42 15.03
CA ALA A 259 15.19 12.57 15.43
C ALA A 259 15.55 12.78 16.91
N SER A 260 15.91 11.71 17.61
CA SER A 260 16.48 11.78 18.96
C SER A 260 17.58 10.74 19.14
N CYS A 261 18.70 11.13 19.77
CA CYS A 261 19.77 10.22 20.19
C CYS A 261 19.27 9.10 21.12
N GLU A 262 18.22 9.38 21.90
CA GLU A 262 17.63 8.42 22.84
C GLU A 262 16.73 7.39 22.13
N LYS A 263 16.32 7.69 20.90
CA LYS A 263 15.49 6.83 20.05
C LYS A 263 16.28 6.25 18.89
N ALA A 264 17.50 5.80 19.17
CA ALA A 264 18.33 5.04 18.24
C ALA A 264 18.70 3.70 18.87
N ALA A 265 18.39 2.61 18.15
CA ALA A 265 18.78 1.25 18.53
C ALA A 265 20.07 0.85 17.78
N TYR A 266 21.00 0.20 18.47
CA TYR A 266 22.27 -0.20 17.89
C TYR A 266 22.38 -1.71 17.86
N VAL A 267 22.64 -2.30 16.70
CA VAL A 267 22.72 -3.77 16.58
C VAL A 267 23.84 -4.35 17.46
N SER A 268 24.93 -3.60 17.65
CA SER A 268 26.04 -4.00 18.54
C SER A 268 25.68 -4.10 20.02
N THR A 269 24.53 -3.58 20.47
CA THR A 269 24.05 -3.81 21.86
C THR A 269 23.33 -5.14 22.03
N TYR A 270 22.99 -5.82 20.94
CA TYR A 270 22.22 -7.08 20.94
C TYR A 270 23.06 -8.28 20.49
N GLN A 271 24.12 -8.03 19.72
CA GLN A 271 25.01 -9.02 19.12
C GLN A 271 26.48 -8.60 19.29
N ASP A 272 27.31 -9.53 19.80
CA ASP A 272 28.71 -9.25 20.12
C ASP A 272 29.59 -9.21 18.86
N ASP A 273 29.48 -10.22 17.97
CA ASP A 273 30.21 -10.25 16.70
C ASP A 273 29.44 -9.55 15.58
N THR A 274 29.96 -8.41 15.16
CA THR A 274 29.40 -7.56 14.10
C THR A 274 30.31 -7.42 12.89
N HIS A 275 31.44 -8.15 12.82
CA HIS A 275 32.42 -7.98 11.74
C HIS A 275 31.95 -8.51 10.38
N SER A 276 31.07 -9.52 10.40
CA SER A 276 30.61 -10.21 9.20
C SER A 276 29.51 -9.48 8.43
N PHE A 277 28.95 -8.39 8.98
CA PHE A 277 27.88 -7.63 8.34
C PHE A 277 27.96 -6.11 8.63
N SER A 278 27.19 -5.36 7.85
CA SER A 278 26.97 -3.92 7.98
C SER A 278 25.46 -3.64 8.05
N VAL A 279 25.09 -2.47 8.58
CA VAL A 279 23.69 -2.04 8.67
C VAL A 279 23.49 -0.78 7.86
N ILE A 280 22.57 -0.81 6.90
CA ILE A 280 22.06 0.43 6.30
C ILE A 280 21.18 1.10 7.34
N GLN A 281 21.68 2.18 7.94
CA GLN A 281 21.02 2.85 9.06
C GLN A 281 19.74 3.59 8.68
N GLY A 282 18.89 3.84 9.68
CA GLY A 282 17.66 4.63 9.60
C GLY A 282 16.44 3.86 10.14
N PRO A 283 15.22 4.35 9.88
CA PRO A 283 13.99 3.70 10.34
C PRO A 283 13.52 2.50 9.49
N ALA A 284 14.05 2.37 8.28
CA ALA A 284 13.94 1.19 7.44
C ALA A 284 15.33 0.57 7.31
N ALA A 285 15.89 0.12 8.43
CA ALA A 285 17.25 -0.39 8.44
C ALA A 285 17.32 -1.80 7.85
N ARG A 286 18.45 -2.12 7.22
CA ARG A 286 18.67 -3.39 6.52
C ARG A 286 20.07 -3.92 6.80
N ILE A 287 20.24 -5.24 6.79
CA ILE A 287 21.50 -5.91 7.13
C ILE A 287 22.12 -6.50 5.87
N ARG A 288 23.40 -6.23 5.65
CA ARG A 288 24.16 -6.72 4.50
C ARG A 288 25.48 -7.35 4.92
N PRO A 289 25.87 -8.52 4.40
CA PRO A 289 27.19 -9.08 4.68
C PRO A 289 28.30 -8.15 4.21
N THR A 290 29.43 -8.18 4.92
CA THR A 290 30.60 -7.36 4.62
C THR A 290 31.30 -7.80 3.34
N ARG A 291 31.35 -9.12 3.09
CA ARG A 291 32.00 -9.70 1.90
C ARG A 291 30.99 -9.85 0.76
N LEU A 292 31.15 -9.01 -0.25
CA LEU A 292 30.26 -8.92 -1.41
C LEU A 292 31.05 -9.11 -2.71
N PRO A 293 30.48 -9.81 -3.71
CA PRO A 293 29.14 -10.41 -3.73
C PRO A 293 29.04 -11.79 -3.07
N GLU A 294 30.14 -12.37 -2.60
CA GLU A 294 30.27 -13.81 -2.31
C GLU A 294 29.30 -14.29 -1.22
N ASP A 295 29.13 -13.52 -0.13
CA ASP A 295 28.30 -13.95 0.99
C ASP A 295 26.85 -13.47 0.88
N TYR A 296 26.47 -12.75 -0.18
CA TYR A 296 25.16 -12.12 -0.28
C TYR A 296 23.99 -13.10 -0.10
N PHE A 297 24.11 -14.31 -0.66
CA PHE A 297 23.08 -15.35 -0.56
C PHE A 297 23.36 -16.41 0.52
N SER A 298 24.62 -16.61 0.91
CA SER A 298 25.03 -17.64 1.87
C SER A 298 25.11 -17.15 3.32
N PHE A 299 24.98 -15.85 3.56
CA PHE A 299 24.97 -15.28 4.91
C PHE A 299 23.78 -15.83 5.73
N ASP A 300 24.02 -16.18 6.99
CA ASP A 300 23.01 -16.71 7.92
C ASP A 300 22.08 -15.61 8.46
N TYR A 301 21.16 -15.15 7.60
CA TYR A 301 20.17 -14.15 7.96
C TYR A 301 19.20 -14.67 9.01
N GLU A 302 18.78 -15.92 8.92
CA GLU A 302 17.85 -16.58 9.84
C GLU A 302 18.40 -16.62 11.26
N GLY A 303 19.66 -17.07 11.42
CA GLY A 303 20.35 -17.11 12.70
C GLY A 303 20.50 -15.71 13.28
N LEU A 304 20.88 -14.71 12.47
CA LEU A 304 21.01 -13.33 12.94
C LEU A 304 19.66 -12.72 13.35
N VAL A 305 18.61 -12.85 12.54
CA VAL A 305 17.25 -12.35 12.85
C VAL A 305 16.73 -13.00 14.13
N LYS A 306 16.97 -14.30 14.31
CA LYS A 306 16.61 -15.02 15.54
C LYS A 306 17.38 -14.49 16.75
N ASN A 307 18.69 -14.26 16.62
CA ASN A 307 19.54 -13.75 17.70
C ASN A 307 19.20 -12.31 18.09
N LEU A 308 18.72 -11.49 17.15
CA LEU A 308 18.30 -10.12 17.42
C LEU A 308 16.86 -10.03 17.95
N SER A 309 16.05 -11.08 17.82
CA SER A 309 14.65 -11.07 18.22
C SER A 309 14.49 -11.20 19.74
N CYS A 310 13.57 -10.41 20.31
CA CYS A 310 13.09 -10.57 21.69
C CYS A 310 14.17 -10.52 22.79
N ARG A 311 15.18 -9.66 22.61
CA ARG A 311 16.32 -9.54 23.52
C ARG A 311 16.04 -8.65 24.73
N THR A 312 15.18 -7.67 24.57
CA THR A 312 14.74 -6.78 25.65
C THR A 312 13.22 -6.66 25.67
N PRO A 313 12.60 -6.47 26.85
CA PRO A 313 11.21 -6.06 26.93
C PRO A 313 10.99 -4.80 26.08
N ASP A 314 9.87 -4.74 25.35
CA ASP A 314 9.50 -3.60 24.52
C ASP A 314 10.54 -3.17 23.46
N GLN A 315 11.32 -4.11 22.93
CA GLN A 315 12.37 -3.85 21.93
C GLN A 315 11.88 -2.93 20.78
N PRO A 316 12.55 -1.79 20.52
CA PRO A 316 12.10 -0.82 19.52
C PRO A 316 12.37 -1.27 18.08
N MET A 317 13.32 -2.17 17.91
CA MET A 317 13.72 -2.79 16.65
C MET A 317 13.11 -4.18 16.57
N ARG A 318 12.30 -4.47 15.55
CA ARG A 318 11.79 -5.81 15.24
C ARG A 318 12.53 -6.36 14.03
N PRO A 319 13.40 -7.37 14.20
CA PRO A 319 14.09 -8.01 13.09
C PRO A 319 13.15 -8.86 12.24
N TYR A 320 13.29 -8.79 10.93
CA TYR A 320 12.53 -9.55 9.95
C TYR A 320 13.46 -10.14 8.91
N LEU A 321 13.10 -11.32 8.43
CA LEU A 321 13.40 -11.69 7.05
C LEU A 321 12.40 -10.96 6.15
N LYS A 322 12.83 -10.42 5.02
CA LYS A 322 11.98 -9.59 4.14
C LYS A 322 10.69 -10.29 3.71
N GLU A 323 10.73 -11.61 3.51
CA GLU A 323 9.57 -12.45 3.15
C GLU A 323 8.45 -12.45 4.22
N ASN A 324 8.78 -12.09 5.46
CA ASN A 324 7.86 -12.05 6.61
C ASN A 324 7.36 -10.63 6.95
N LEU A 325 7.77 -9.60 6.20
CA LEU A 325 7.25 -8.25 6.40
C LEU A 325 5.73 -8.19 6.08
N PRO A 326 4.97 -7.26 6.68
CA PRO A 326 3.57 -7.08 6.34
C PRO A 326 3.36 -6.90 4.83
N LYS A 327 2.51 -7.75 4.22
CA LYS A 327 2.35 -7.79 2.76
C LYS A 327 1.87 -6.48 2.13
N ARG A 328 1.17 -5.63 2.88
CA ARG A 328 0.82 -4.26 2.45
C ARG A 328 2.02 -3.37 2.10
N MET A 329 3.24 -3.73 2.54
CA MET A 329 4.45 -2.97 2.26
C MET A 329 5.00 -3.22 0.86
N HIS A 330 4.70 -4.36 0.22
CA HIS A 330 5.21 -4.74 -1.11
C HIS A 330 6.73 -4.48 -1.23
N PHE A 331 7.48 -5.06 -0.28
CA PHE A 331 8.90 -4.78 -0.06
C PHE A 331 9.73 -6.05 0.23
N ALA A 332 9.63 -7.04 -0.66
CA ALA A 332 10.39 -8.29 -0.57
C ALA A 332 10.97 -8.75 -1.91
N ASN A 333 10.20 -8.67 -3.00
CA ASN A 333 10.52 -9.26 -4.29
C ASN A 333 11.45 -8.39 -5.16
N ASN A 334 12.60 -8.05 -4.59
CA ASN A 334 13.70 -7.48 -5.36
C ASN A 334 15.04 -7.90 -4.75
N VAL A 335 16.01 -8.24 -5.60
CA VAL A 335 17.37 -8.62 -5.18
C VAL A 335 18.15 -7.47 -4.53
N ARG A 336 17.70 -6.22 -4.69
CA ARG A 336 18.31 -5.04 -4.07
C ARG A 336 17.82 -4.81 -2.64
N ILE A 337 16.77 -5.51 -2.22
CA ILE A 337 16.28 -5.52 -0.85
C ILE A 337 17.02 -6.63 -0.11
N GLU A 338 17.87 -6.24 0.83
CA GLU A 338 18.56 -7.20 1.67
C GLU A 338 17.57 -8.08 2.45
N ARG A 339 17.92 -9.37 2.60
CA ARG A 339 17.04 -10.33 3.25
C ARG A 339 16.79 -10.03 4.73
N GLY A 340 17.81 -9.52 5.44
CA GLY A 340 17.66 -9.04 6.82
C GLY A 340 17.16 -7.60 6.88
N HIS A 341 16.02 -7.39 7.51
CA HIS A 341 15.37 -6.09 7.68
C HIS A 341 15.09 -5.80 9.16
N LEU A 342 15.14 -4.52 9.54
CA LEU A 342 14.95 -4.06 10.91
C LEU A 342 13.80 -3.04 10.91
N TYR A 343 12.59 -3.52 11.24
CA TYR A 343 11.42 -2.68 11.37
C TYR A 343 11.50 -1.87 12.68
N MET A 344 11.33 -0.55 12.59
CA MET A 344 11.43 0.33 13.75
C MET A 344 10.05 0.82 14.22
N LYS A 345 9.88 0.91 15.54
CA LYS A 345 8.77 1.67 16.13
C LYS A 345 8.80 3.14 15.70
N LEU A 346 7.65 3.80 15.78
CA LEU A 346 7.52 5.25 15.56
C LEU A 346 8.56 6.02 16.38
N GLY A 347 9.28 6.92 15.73
CA GLY A 347 10.33 7.76 16.31
C GLY A 347 11.69 7.10 16.46
N TRP A 348 11.82 5.81 16.13
CA TRP A 348 13.05 5.05 16.29
C TRP A 348 13.79 4.82 14.98
N GLN A 349 15.12 4.79 15.07
CA GLN A 349 16.01 4.39 13.98
C GLN A 349 16.95 3.28 14.45
N ALA A 350 17.50 2.52 13.51
CA ALA A 350 18.56 1.56 13.81
C ALA A 350 19.86 1.89 13.05
N ALA A 351 20.99 1.55 13.66
CA ALA A 351 22.31 1.54 13.04
C ALA A 351 23.11 0.35 13.60
N LEU A 352 24.29 0.08 13.04
CA LEU A 352 25.18 -0.93 13.63
C LEU A 352 25.74 -0.42 14.96
N ASN A 353 26.30 0.78 14.96
CA ASN A 353 26.90 1.45 16.12
C ASN A 353 26.41 2.91 16.27
N ASN A 354 26.69 3.51 17.43
CA ASN A 354 26.28 4.87 17.75
C ASN A 354 26.88 5.98 16.87
N TYR A 355 28.08 5.80 16.34
CA TYR A 355 28.73 6.76 15.46
C TYR A 355 28.29 6.63 13.99
N GLU A 356 27.52 5.60 13.65
CA GLU A 356 27.01 5.36 12.29
C GLU A 356 25.61 5.94 12.06
N ILE A 357 24.90 6.35 13.12
CA ILE A 357 23.60 7.00 12.96
C ILE A 357 23.77 8.40 12.37
N LYS A 358 23.07 8.68 11.27
CA LYS A 358 23.20 9.96 10.57
C LYS A 358 22.40 11.07 11.23
N TYR A 359 21.16 10.77 11.61
CA TYR A 359 20.21 11.75 12.14
C TYR A 359 19.89 11.41 13.58
N CYS A 360 20.62 12.01 14.52
CA CYS A 360 20.34 11.91 15.95
C CYS A 360 19.73 13.21 16.52
N LYS A 361 19.70 14.27 15.71
CA LYS A 361 19.03 15.55 15.92
C LYS A 361 18.40 16.00 14.59
N GLY A 362 17.43 16.90 14.65
CA GLY A 362 16.71 17.38 13.48
C GLY A 362 15.66 16.37 13.04
N GLY A 363 15.55 16.09 11.75
CA GLY A 363 14.50 15.23 11.20
C GLY A 363 15.02 14.01 10.45
N PHE A 364 14.21 12.97 10.39
CA PHE A 364 14.42 11.83 9.50
C PHE A 364 13.08 11.32 8.94
N HIS A 365 13.16 10.45 7.93
CA HIS A 365 12.00 9.80 7.32
C HIS A 365 12.44 8.42 6.79
N GLY A 366 11.50 7.61 6.32
CA GLY A 366 11.73 6.23 5.88
C GLY A 366 10.96 5.18 6.70
N SER A 367 10.29 5.60 7.78
CA SER A 367 9.49 4.76 8.68
C SER A 367 8.27 4.17 7.96
N ASP A 368 7.50 3.33 8.68
CA ASP A 368 6.28 2.71 8.16
C ASP A 368 5.35 3.74 7.50
N ASN A 369 4.86 3.40 6.30
CA ASN A 369 3.99 4.28 5.54
C ASN A 369 2.58 4.45 6.13
N LEU A 370 2.25 3.76 7.23
CA LEU A 370 1.06 4.03 8.03
C LEU A 370 1.24 5.09 9.12
N PHE A 371 2.47 5.46 9.46
CA PHE A 371 2.70 6.46 10.50
C PHE A 371 2.20 7.84 10.05
N THR A 372 1.54 8.56 10.95
CA THR A 372 0.87 9.84 10.63
C THR A 372 1.87 10.90 10.17
N ASN A 373 3.04 10.92 10.79
CA ASN A 373 4.15 11.82 10.44
C ASN A 373 4.84 11.47 9.11
N MET A 374 4.60 10.28 8.55
CA MET A 374 5.09 9.89 7.22
C MET A 374 4.10 10.20 6.10
N GLN A 375 2.88 10.62 6.42
CA GLN A 375 1.85 10.91 5.43
C GLN A 375 2.20 12.15 4.58
N ALA A 376 1.90 12.07 3.28
CA ALA A 376 2.20 13.09 2.27
C ALA A 376 0.96 13.93 1.92
N ILE A 377 1.16 15.03 1.18
CA ILE A 377 0.07 15.87 0.68
C ILE A 377 -0.35 15.47 -0.74
N PHE A 378 -1.60 15.76 -1.07
CA PHE A 378 -2.09 15.79 -2.45
C PHE A 378 -3.13 16.89 -2.64
N ILE A 379 -2.99 17.65 -3.74
CA ILE A 379 -3.92 18.69 -4.17
C ILE A 379 -4.00 18.65 -5.70
N GLY A 380 -5.18 18.37 -6.25
CA GLY A 380 -5.50 18.49 -7.67
C GLY A 380 -6.29 19.76 -7.95
N TYR A 381 -5.89 20.54 -8.97
CA TYR A 381 -6.57 21.75 -9.41
C TYR A 381 -6.58 21.84 -10.93
N GLY A 382 -7.64 22.36 -11.53
CA GLY A 382 -7.75 22.53 -12.98
C GLY A 382 -8.97 21.82 -13.58
N PRO A 383 -9.16 21.91 -14.92
CA PRO A 383 -10.39 21.48 -15.58
C PRO A 383 -10.70 19.98 -15.46
N GLY A 384 -9.68 19.14 -15.28
CA GLY A 384 -9.82 17.70 -15.09
C GLY A 384 -10.35 17.32 -13.71
N PHE A 385 -10.09 18.14 -12.69
CA PHE A 385 -10.43 17.84 -11.29
C PHE A 385 -11.75 18.46 -10.86
N LYS A 386 -12.45 17.77 -9.95
CA LYS A 386 -13.57 18.37 -9.23
C LYS A 386 -13.11 19.57 -8.40
N SER A 387 -14.02 20.52 -8.22
CA SER A 387 -13.80 21.69 -7.37
C SER A 387 -14.34 21.47 -5.97
N THR A 388 -13.74 22.12 -4.97
CA THR A 388 -14.20 22.13 -3.58
C THR A 388 -14.50 20.74 -3.03
N THR A 389 -13.60 19.78 -3.30
CA THR A 389 -13.82 18.36 -3.01
C THR A 389 -12.75 17.82 -2.07
N VAL A 390 -13.16 17.18 -0.98
CA VAL A 390 -12.26 16.40 -0.11
C VAL A 390 -12.55 14.92 -0.32
N VAL A 391 -11.54 14.17 -0.77
CA VAL A 391 -11.62 12.73 -1.01
C VAL A 391 -10.95 11.93 0.11
N PRO A 392 -11.27 10.63 0.29
CA PRO A 392 -10.57 9.77 1.22
C PRO A 392 -9.06 9.66 0.94
N THR A 393 -8.31 9.15 1.91
CA THR A 393 -6.90 8.77 1.73
C THR A 393 -6.74 7.72 0.64
N PHE A 394 -5.73 7.89 -0.20
CA PHE A 394 -5.31 6.93 -1.22
C PHE A 394 -3.78 6.86 -1.29
N GLU A 395 -3.24 5.89 -2.04
CA GLU A 395 -1.81 5.62 -2.15
C GLU A 395 -1.19 6.33 -3.36
N ASN A 396 0.07 6.74 -3.24
CA ASN A 396 0.76 7.49 -4.30
C ASN A 396 0.95 6.70 -5.61
N ILE A 397 0.96 5.37 -5.56
CA ILE A 397 0.99 4.50 -6.75
C ILE A 397 -0.23 4.70 -7.66
N GLU A 398 -1.35 5.19 -7.14
CA GLU A 398 -2.57 5.44 -7.92
C GLU A 398 -2.43 6.67 -8.83
N LEU A 399 -1.45 7.56 -8.56
CA LEU A 399 -1.27 8.80 -9.30
C LEU A 399 -0.85 8.59 -10.77
N TYR A 400 -0.12 7.52 -11.07
CA TYR A 400 0.30 7.26 -12.45
C TYR A 400 -0.90 7.08 -13.39
N ASN A 401 -1.90 6.30 -13.00
CA ASN A 401 -3.13 6.11 -13.77
C ASN A 401 -3.91 7.43 -13.89
N LEU A 402 -4.02 8.19 -12.80
CA LEU A 402 -4.66 9.51 -12.80
C LEU A 402 -3.99 10.48 -13.78
N MET A 403 -2.65 10.53 -13.80
CA MET A 403 -1.90 11.37 -14.73
C MET A 403 -2.09 10.92 -16.18
N CYS A 404 -2.13 9.60 -16.44
CA CYS A 404 -2.42 9.07 -17.76
C CYS A 404 -3.83 9.47 -18.24
N ASP A 405 -4.84 9.40 -17.37
CA ASP A 405 -6.20 9.82 -17.69
C ASP A 405 -6.29 11.32 -18.00
N LEU A 406 -5.60 12.17 -17.22
CA LEU A 406 -5.55 13.62 -17.44
C LEU A 406 -4.86 14.02 -18.74
N LEU A 407 -3.85 13.25 -19.15
CA LEU A 407 -3.14 13.41 -20.43
C LEU A 407 -3.88 12.77 -21.61
N GLY A 408 -4.88 11.92 -21.34
CA GLY A 408 -5.60 11.16 -22.36
C GLY A 408 -4.72 10.11 -23.05
N VAL A 409 -3.85 9.46 -22.28
CA VAL A 409 -2.93 8.40 -22.74
C VAL A 409 -3.22 7.09 -22.03
N ARG A 410 -2.90 5.96 -22.67
CA ARG A 410 -3.05 4.64 -22.06
C ARG A 410 -1.88 4.37 -21.10
N PRO A 411 -2.14 4.00 -19.82
CA PRO A 411 -1.08 3.66 -18.88
C PRO A 411 -0.37 2.35 -19.25
N ALA A 412 0.92 2.25 -18.93
CA ALA A 412 1.65 0.98 -18.90
C ALA A 412 1.19 0.12 -17.70
N PRO A 413 1.45 -1.21 -17.70
CA PRO A 413 1.16 -2.07 -16.55
C PRO A 413 1.80 -1.53 -15.26
N ASN A 414 1.00 -1.38 -14.21
CA ASN A 414 1.43 -0.81 -12.94
C ASN A 414 0.64 -1.40 -11.76
N ASN A 415 1.00 -1.06 -10.52
CA ASN A 415 0.37 -1.58 -9.31
C ASN A 415 -0.87 -0.77 -8.88
N GLY A 416 -1.09 0.42 -9.44
CA GLY A 416 -2.29 1.22 -9.21
C GLY A 416 -3.54 0.57 -9.82
N THR A 417 -4.68 0.76 -9.17
CA THR A 417 -5.97 0.19 -9.61
C THR A 417 -6.70 1.20 -10.51
N HIS A 418 -6.55 1.08 -11.83
CA HIS A 418 -7.11 2.03 -12.80
C HIS A 418 -8.62 2.24 -12.62
N GLY A 419 -9.02 3.48 -12.37
CA GLY A 419 -10.41 3.87 -12.07
C GLY A 419 -10.71 4.10 -10.58
N SER A 420 -9.83 3.68 -9.66
CA SER A 420 -9.98 3.92 -8.21
C SER A 420 -10.12 5.42 -7.88
N LEU A 421 -9.40 6.28 -8.61
CA LEU A 421 -9.41 7.73 -8.47
C LEU A 421 -10.38 8.46 -9.40
N ASN A 422 -11.30 7.76 -10.08
CA ASN A 422 -12.30 8.40 -10.95
C ASN A 422 -13.14 9.45 -10.21
N HIS A 423 -13.34 9.26 -8.91
CA HIS A 423 -14.11 10.18 -8.07
C HIS A 423 -13.44 11.56 -7.88
N LEU A 424 -12.15 11.73 -8.23
CA LEU A 424 -11.44 13.02 -8.26
C LEU A 424 -11.73 13.82 -9.54
N LEU A 425 -12.17 13.15 -10.61
CA LEU A 425 -12.26 13.73 -11.95
C LEU A 425 -13.66 14.26 -12.26
N ASN A 426 -13.73 15.37 -12.99
CA ASN A 426 -15.00 15.90 -13.53
C ASN A 426 -15.59 14.98 -14.60
N ARG A 427 -14.71 14.43 -15.45
CA ARG A 427 -15.06 13.55 -16.58
C ARG A 427 -14.07 12.40 -16.64
N PRO A 428 -14.32 11.29 -15.93
CA PRO A 428 -13.47 10.10 -16.00
C PRO A 428 -13.38 9.56 -17.43
N VAL A 429 -12.15 9.35 -17.91
CA VAL A 429 -11.88 8.82 -19.27
C VAL A 429 -11.97 7.29 -19.27
N HIS A 430 -11.43 6.65 -18.24
CA HIS A 430 -11.51 5.20 -18.06
C HIS A 430 -12.77 4.79 -17.30
N ARG A 431 -13.50 3.80 -17.84
CA ARG A 431 -14.64 3.17 -17.18
C ARG A 431 -14.24 1.75 -16.77
N PRO A 432 -13.99 1.49 -15.47
CA PRO A 432 -13.54 0.18 -15.04
C PRO A 432 -14.64 -0.87 -15.18
N GLY A 433 -14.25 -2.11 -15.46
CA GLY A 433 -15.11 -3.28 -15.44
C GLY A 433 -14.66 -4.28 -14.39
N TYR A 434 -15.55 -5.19 -13.98
CA TYR A 434 -15.16 -6.33 -13.16
C TYR A 434 -14.22 -7.26 -13.94
N PRO A 435 -13.19 -7.84 -13.31
CA PRO A 435 -12.37 -8.86 -13.96
C PRO A 435 -13.22 -10.09 -14.27
N ALA A 436 -13.01 -10.68 -15.44
CA ALA A 436 -13.67 -11.92 -15.83
C ALA A 436 -13.15 -13.08 -14.98
N ALA A 437 -14.05 -13.99 -14.58
CA ALA A 437 -13.66 -15.26 -13.99
C ALA A 437 -12.81 -16.07 -14.98
N LEU A 438 -11.69 -16.60 -14.52
CA LEU A 438 -10.82 -17.47 -15.32
C LEU A 438 -11.04 -18.95 -15.01
N SER A 439 -11.68 -19.25 -13.88
CA SER A 439 -12.10 -20.58 -13.49
C SER A 439 -13.55 -20.55 -13.05
N TYR A 440 -14.30 -21.59 -13.42
CA TYR A 440 -15.74 -21.70 -13.14
C TYR A 440 -16.04 -22.83 -12.17
N GLU A 441 -17.17 -22.71 -11.50
CA GLU A 441 -17.66 -23.70 -10.56
C GLU A 441 -17.85 -25.06 -11.24
N THR A 442 -17.42 -26.11 -10.56
CA THR A 442 -17.71 -27.51 -10.91
C THR A 442 -18.70 -28.10 -9.90
N PRO A 443 -19.54 -29.08 -10.28
CA PRO A 443 -20.45 -29.71 -9.33
C PRO A 443 -19.71 -30.43 -8.18
N CYS A 444 -20.30 -30.35 -6.98
CA CYS A 444 -19.98 -31.14 -5.80
C CYS A 444 -21.28 -31.60 -5.17
N GLU A 445 -21.81 -32.72 -5.67
CA GLU A 445 -23.05 -33.31 -5.19
C GLU A 445 -22.76 -34.59 -4.42
N ALA A 446 -23.50 -34.77 -3.32
CA ALA A 446 -23.44 -36.01 -2.55
C ALA A 446 -24.22 -37.09 -3.31
N SER A 447 -23.54 -38.17 -3.68
CA SER A 447 -24.21 -39.36 -4.25
C SER A 447 -24.92 -40.20 -3.17
N SER A 448 -24.48 -40.07 -1.91
CA SER A 448 -25.01 -40.77 -0.74
C SER A 448 -24.90 -39.88 0.50
N PRO A 449 -25.82 -39.97 1.48
CA PRO A 449 -25.69 -39.30 2.77
C PRO A 449 -24.59 -39.90 3.65
N THR A 450 -24.04 -41.05 3.27
CA THR A 450 -22.92 -41.70 3.96
C THR A 450 -21.62 -41.58 3.16
N PRO A 451 -20.48 -41.29 3.81
CA PRO A 451 -19.19 -41.22 3.12
C PRO A 451 -18.75 -42.60 2.65
N THR A 452 -18.18 -42.66 1.45
CA THR A 452 -17.60 -43.89 0.88
C THR A 452 -16.28 -44.27 1.56
N ASP A 453 -15.58 -43.29 2.12
CA ASP A 453 -14.36 -43.45 2.92
C ASP A 453 -14.42 -42.47 4.10
N ASN A 454 -14.12 -42.96 5.31
CA ASN A 454 -14.11 -42.14 6.53
C ASN A 454 -12.84 -41.29 6.66
N LEU A 455 -11.88 -41.39 5.72
CA LEU A 455 -10.62 -40.62 5.68
C LEU A 455 -9.79 -40.72 6.97
N GLN A 456 -9.99 -41.83 7.70
CA GLN A 456 -9.44 -42.10 9.02
C GLN A 456 -9.80 -41.03 10.07
N CYS A 457 -10.87 -40.28 9.83
CA CYS A 457 -11.49 -39.39 10.78
C CYS A 457 -12.43 -40.17 11.70
N THR A 458 -12.52 -39.79 12.96
CA THR A 458 -13.37 -40.48 13.94
C THR A 458 -14.26 -39.48 14.64
N CYS A 459 -15.57 -39.71 14.58
CA CYS A 459 -16.54 -38.92 15.33
C CYS A 459 -17.58 -39.79 16.03
N ALA A 460 -17.65 -39.72 17.36
CA ALA A 460 -18.52 -40.56 18.18
C ALA A 460 -19.96 -40.02 18.33
N SER A 461 -20.18 -38.73 18.04
CA SER A 461 -21.50 -38.08 18.14
C SER A 461 -22.18 -38.09 16.77
N GLN A 462 -23.15 -38.99 16.56
CA GLN A 462 -24.01 -38.99 15.38
C GLN A 462 -25.23 -38.09 15.63
N THR A 463 -25.25 -36.89 15.07
CA THR A 463 -26.50 -36.12 14.94
C THR A 463 -26.86 -35.95 13.46
N GLN A 464 -28.16 -36.08 13.19
CA GLN A 464 -28.79 -36.13 11.87
C GLN A 464 -28.60 -34.86 11.04
N ALA A 465 -28.75 -35.06 9.73
CA ALA A 465 -28.58 -34.12 8.62
C ALA A 465 -29.09 -32.68 8.88
N MET A 466 -28.25 -31.68 8.55
CA MET A 466 -28.64 -30.28 8.51
C MET A 466 -29.24 -29.91 7.14
N VAL A 467 -30.36 -29.20 7.23
CA VAL A 467 -31.17 -28.65 6.14
C VAL A 467 -30.41 -27.49 5.47
N CYS A 468 -30.53 -27.41 4.14
CA CYS A 468 -29.98 -26.32 3.32
C CYS A 468 -30.59 -24.96 3.72
N ALA A 469 -29.76 -23.94 3.98
CA ALA A 469 -30.24 -22.57 4.20
C ALA A 469 -30.13 -21.72 2.92
N ASN A 470 -31.16 -20.90 2.70
CA ASN A 470 -31.30 -19.94 1.61
C ASN A 470 -30.63 -18.58 1.91
N SER A 471 -30.12 -17.94 0.86
CA SER A 471 -29.88 -16.50 0.55
C SER A 471 -29.34 -15.50 1.60
N LEU A 472 -29.33 -15.77 2.89
CA LEU A 472 -28.99 -14.81 3.96
C LEU A 472 -27.48 -14.67 4.23
N MET A 473 -26.64 -15.53 3.64
CA MET A 473 -25.21 -15.66 3.99
C MET A 473 -24.24 -14.99 3.01
N PHE A 474 -24.77 -14.38 1.94
CA PHE A 474 -23.98 -13.80 0.85
C PHE A 474 -24.41 -12.36 0.52
N PRO A 475 -24.42 -11.42 1.48
CA PRO A 475 -24.92 -10.06 1.24
C PRO A 475 -24.14 -9.30 0.16
N PHE A 476 -22.93 -9.75 -0.17
CA PHE A 476 -22.01 -9.06 -1.07
C PHE A 476 -21.56 -9.87 -2.29
N GLY A 477 -22.26 -10.97 -2.60
CA GLY A 477 -22.02 -11.79 -3.79
C GLY A 477 -20.82 -12.74 -3.67
N THR A 478 -20.85 -13.82 -4.47
CA THR A 478 -19.79 -14.86 -4.50
C THR A 478 -18.49 -14.30 -5.08
N PRO A 479 -17.32 -14.53 -4.44
CA PRO A 479 -16.04 -14.16 -5.03
C PRO A 479 -15.84 -14.86 -6.38
N GLN A 480 -15.43 -14.09 -7.39
CA GLN A 480 -15.03 -14.66 -8.68
C GLN A 480 -13.61 -15.21 -8.58
N VAL A 481 -13.35 -16.37 -9.20
CA VAL A 481 -12.00 -16.95 -9.25
C VAL A 481 -11.31 -16.46 -10.52
N VAL A 482 -10.36 -15.54 -10.34
CA VAL A 482 -9.57 -14.93 -11.43
C VAL A 482 -8.20 -15.60 -11.60
N GLN A 483 -7.93 -16.68 -10.86
CA GLN A 483 -6.82 -17.59 -11.11
C GLN A 483 -7.22 -18.62 -12.17
N GLN A 484 -6.32 -18.92 -13.11
CA GLN A 484 -6.50 -20.00 -14.09
C GLN A 484 -6.38 -21.38 -13.43
N ASP A 485 -6.96 -22.40 -14.06
CA ASP A 485 -6.84 -23.82 -13.69
C ASP A 485 -7.33 -24.20 -12.29
N ALA A 486 -8.13 -23.36 -11.63
CA ALA A 486 -8.75 -23.70 -10.36
C ALA A 486 -9.91 -24.67 -10.58
N SER A 487 -9.83 -25.86 -9.98
CA SER A 487 -10.96 -26.79 -9.91
C SER A 487 -11.65 -26.62 -8.56
N PHE A 488 -12.74 -25.87 -8.55
CA PHE A 488 -13.47 -25.59 -7.31
C PHE A 488 -14.98 -25.83 -7.43
N CYS A 489 -15.66 -25.92 -6.30
CA CYS A 489 -17.11 -26.03 -6.21
C CYS A 489 -17.64 -25.24 -5.00
N LEU A 490 -18.90 -24.82 -5.05
CA LEU A 490 -19.52 -24.14 -3.91
C LEU A 490 -20.16 -25.16 -2.97
N LEU A 491 -19.82 -25.08 -1.69
CA LEU A 491 -20.41 -25.91 -0.65
C LEU A 491 -21.28 -25.02 0.24
N TYR A 492 -22.59 -25.24 0.17
CA TYR A 492 -23.59 -24.53 0.96
C TYR A 492 -23.86 -25.26 2.28
N HIS A 493 -23.88 -24.50 3.36
CA HIS A 493 -24.23 -24.97 4.72
C HIS A 493 -25.35 -24.09 5.27
N SER A 494 -25.76 -24.30 6.52
CA SER A 494 -26.84 -23.51 7.10
C SER A 494 -26.44 -22.07 7.48
N ASP A 495 -25.17 -21.88 7.75
CA ASP A 495 -24.59 -20.75 8.48
C ASP A 495 -23.33 -20.19 7.81
N TYR A 496 -22.80 -20.89 6.80
CA TYR A 496 -21.73 -20.41 5.94
C TYR A 496 -21.78 -21.02 4.54
N VAL A 497 -20.98 -20.46 3.63
CA VAL A 497 -20.72 -21.01 2.31
C VAL A 497 -19.22 -20.97 2.06
N ASN A 498 -18.67 -21.96 1.37
CA ASN A 498 -17.26 -21.97 0.99
C ASN A 498 -17.04 -22.37 -0.47
N GLY A 499 -15.93 -21.93 -1.05
CA GLY A 499 -15.46 -22.37 -2.37
C GLY A 499 -14.35 -23.40 -2.22
N TYR A 500 -14.68 -24.69 -2.26
CA TYR A 500 -13.74 -25.79 -2.05
C TYR A 500 -12.91 -26.08 -3.31
N ASN A 501 -11.57 -26.03 -3.22
CA ASN A 501 -10.69 -26.35 -4.34
C ASN A 501 -10.15 -27.78 -4.24
N LYS A 502 -10.49 -28.60 -5.24
CA LYS A 502 -10.15 -30.03 -5.32
C LYS A 502 -8.65 -30.28 -5.54
N LYS A 503 -7.89 -29.32 -6.06
CA LYS A 503 -6.43 -29.43 -6.27
C LYS A 503 -5.64 -29.10 -5.00
N ARG A 504 -6.07 -28.09 -4.25
CA ARG A 504 -5.47 -27.69 -2.95
C ARG A 504 -6.01 -28.50 -1.77
N LEU A 505 -7.05 -29.30 -1.98
CA LEU A 505 -7.72 -30.11 -0.95
C LEU A 505 -8.23 -29.25 0.22
N MET A 506 -8.60 -27.99 -0.04
CA MET A 506 -9.11 -27.05 0.97
C MET A 506 -9.93 -25.93 0.33
N PRO A 507 -10.74 -25.20 1.11
CA PRO A 507 -11.41 -24.00 0.63
C PRO A 507 -10.44 -22.90 0.21
N LEU A 508 -10.74 -22.22 -0.91
CA LEU A 508 -10.10 -20.95 -1.29
C LEU A 508 -10.58 -19.81 -0.39
N TRP A 509 -11.84 -19.87 0.01
CA TRP A 509 -12.49 -18.91 0.88
C TRP A 509 -13.69 -19.53 1.59
N VAL A 510 -14.07 -18.97 2.73
CA VAL A 510 -15.35 -19.16 3.40
C VAL A 510 -16.01 -17.80 3.61
N SER A 511 -17.35 -17.75 3.62
CA SER A 511 -18.15 -16.56 3.91
C SER A 511 -19.26 -16.90 4.88
N TYR A 512 -19.40 -16.10 5.95
CA TYR A 512 -20.46 -16.21 6.94
C TYR A 512 -20.76 -14.84 7.56
N THR A 513 -21.90 -14.69 8.22
CA THR A 513 -22.29 -13.41 8.83
C THR A 513 -22.61 -13.59 10.30
N ILE A 514 -21.90 -12.83 11.14
CA ILE A 514 -22.11 -12.80 12.59
C ILE A 514 -23.05 -11.62 12.89
N GLN A 515 -24.21 -11.90 13.47
CA GLN A 515 -25.12 -10.86 14.00
C GLN A 515 -24.53 -10.25 15.27
N PRO A 516 -24.97 -9.06 15.73
CA PRO A 516 -24.49 -8.48 16.99
C PRO A 516 -24.91 -9.39 18.16
N LEU A 517 -24.01 -10.26 18.60
CA LEU A 517 -24.27 -11.23 19.66
C LEU A 517 -24.02 -10.61 21.04
N VAL A 518 -24.88 -10.95 22.01
CA VAL A 518 -24.76 -10.49 23.42
C VAL A 518 -23.85 -11.42 24.25
N SER A 519 -23.53 -12.61 23.74
CA SER A 519 -22.73 -13.65 24.41
C SER A 519 -21.71 -14.27 23.47
N PRO A 520 -20.65 -14.93 23.99
CA PRO A 520 -19.68 -15.64 23.16
C PRO A 520 -20.33 -16.67 22.25
N LEU A 521 -19.88 -16.74 21.00
CA LEU A 521 -20.37 -17.69 20.00
C LEU A 521 -20.31 -19.12 20.56
N PHE A 522 -19.22 -19.46 21.25
CA PHE A 522 -19.02 -20.72 21.96
C PHE A 522 -18.08 -20.53 23.16
N GLY A 523 -18.28 -21.28 24.23
CA GLY A 523 -17.28 -21.36 25.32
C GLY A 523 -16.05 -22.15 24.86
N ALA A 524 -14.86 -21.79 25.36
CA ALA A 524 -13.56 -22.43 25.06
C ALA A 524 -13.53 -23.98 25.21
N VAL A 525 -14.57 -24.57 25.77
CA VAL A 525 -14.77 -26.01 25.97
C VAL A 525 -15.03 -26.76 24.64
N PHE A 526 -15.63 -26.13 23.62
CA PHE A 526 -16.09 -26.83 22.41
C PHE A 526 -14.97 -27.22 21.41
N TYR A 527 -13.85 -26.49 21.34
CA TYR A 527 -12.74 -26.85 20.44
C TYR A 527 -12.04 -28.16 20.84
N SER A 528 -12.08 -28.52 22.13
CA SER A 528 -11.55 -29.80 22.62
C SER A 528 -12.35 -31.03 22.15
N GLN A 529 -13.54 -30.81 21.57
CA GLN A 529 -14.46 -31.83 21.07
C GLN A 529 -14.81 -31.67 19.58
N ALA A 530 -14.09 -30.80 18.84
CA ALA A 530 -14.34 -30.61 17.41
C ALA A 530 -14.08 -31.90 16.64
N CYS A 531 -15.18 -32.55 16.31
CA CYS A 531 -15.26 -33.89 15.77
C CYS A 531 -15.23 -33.80 14.25
N VAL A 532 -14.14 -34.26 13.61
CA VAL A 532 -13.99 -34.16 12.16
C VAL A 532 -14.59 -35.40 11.48
N ARG A 533 -15.32 -35.19 10.38
CA ARG A 533 -15.80 -36.24 9.48
C ARG A 533 -15.50 -35.90 8.01
N ALA A 534 -15.59 -36.91 7.15
CA ALA A 534 -15.50 -36.71 5.71
C ALA A 534 -16.75 -35.98 5.17
N ASP A 535 -16.56 -35.03 4.25
CA ASP A 535 -17.67 -34.38 3.53
C ASP A 535 -18.11 -35.27 2.36
N VAL A 536 -19.37 -35.70 2.38
CA VAL A 536 -19.95 -36.61 1.38
C VAL A 536 -20.05 -36.03 -0.03
N ARG A 537 -19.95 -34.70 -0.18
CA ARG A 537 -19.98 -34.00 -1.48
C ARG A 537 -18.62 -33.95 -2.15
N ILE A 538 -17.54 -34.19 -1.40
CA ILE A 538 -16.18 -34.16 -1.91
C ILE A 538 -15.65 -35.60 -2.02
N PRO A 539 -15.12 -36.02 -3.18
CA PRO A 539 -14.59 -37.36 -3.32
C PRO A 539 -13.37 -37.57 -2.40
N PRO A 540 -13.13 -38.81 -1.91
CA PRO A 540 -11.98 -39.10 -1.05
C PRO A 540 -10.63 -38.69 -1.65
N THR A 541 -10.48 -38.79 -2.98
CA THR A 541 -9.27 -38.38 -3.72
C THR A 541 -9.02 -36.87 -3.70
N ALA A 542 -10.05 -36.07 -3.44
CA ALA A 542 -9.97 -34.62 -3.31
C ALA A 542 -10.15 -34.15 -1.87
N SER A 543 -10.05 -35.06 -0.89
CA SER A 543 -10.20 -34.77 0.54
C SER A 543 -8.92 -35.03 1.32
N GLN A 544 -8.75 -34.34 2.44
CA GLN A 544 -7.61 -34.52 3.36
C GLN A 544 -7.83 -35.70 4.31
N MET A 545 -6.75 -36.37 4.73
CA MET A 545 -6.80 -37.47 5.70
C MET A 545 -6.53 -36.98 7.13
N CYS A 546 -7.39 -37.35 8.09
CA CYS A 546 -7.21 -36.97 9.49
C CYS A 546 -5.94 -37.56 10.14
N LEU A 547 -5.47 -38.70 9.64
CA LEU A 547 -4.24 -39.35 10.13
C LEU A 547 -3.03 -38.42 10.07
N ARG A 548 -2.97 -37.51 9.09
CA ARG A 548 -1.86 -36.57 8.90
C ARG A 548 -1.64 -35.67 10.12
N TYR A 549 -2.70 -35.37 10.87
CA TYR A 549 -2.67 -34.41 11.99
C TYR A 549 -2.67 -35.08 13.36
N ARG A 550 -3.16 -36.32 13.48
CA ARG A 550 -3.40 -37.01 14.77
C ARG A 550 -2.13 -37.27 15.60
N SER A 551 -0.95 -37.19 14.99
CA SER A 551 0.33 -37.48 15.65
C SER A 551 1.49 -36.60 15.15
N ASN A 552 1.18 -35.45 14.54
CA ASN A 552 2.20 -34.54 14.05
C ASN A 552 2.46 -33.42 15.08
N PRO A 553 3.69 -33.29 15.62
CA PRO A 553 3.99 -32.32 16.68
C PRO A 553 4.05 -30.87 16.17
N VAL A 554 4.18 -30.66 14.86
CA VAL A 554 4.35 -29.34 14.23
C VAL A 554 3.08 -28.88 13.52
N LEU A 555 2.37 -29.82 12.90
CA LEU A 555 1.22 -29.55 12.05
C LEU A 555 -0.07 -30.07 12.69
N SER A 556 -1.04 -29.19 12.80
CA SER A 556 -2.41 -29.44 13.26
C SER A 556 -3.41 -29.08 12.15
N TYR A 557 -4.68 -29.04 12.51
CA TYR A 557 -5.75 -28.50 11.68
C TYR A 557 -6.49 -27.38 12.39
N GLY A 558 -7.20 -26.55 11.62
CA GLY A 558 -8.07 -25.48 12.10
C GLY A 558 -9.36 -25.41 11.28
N LEU A 559 -10.35 -24.62 11.72
CA LEU A 559 -11.58 -24.36 10.95
C LEU A 559 -11.52 -22.93 10.39
N LEU A 560 -11.93 -22.69 9.13
CA LEU A 560 -11.98 -21.32 8.59
C LEU A 560 -13.13 -20.47 9.16
N HIS A 561 -14.10 -21.11 9.81
CA HIS A 561 -15.27 -20.48 10.41
C HIS A 561 -15.56 -21.10 11.79
N PRO A 562 -16.26 -20.39 12.69
CA PRO A 562 -16.71 -20.93 13.98
C PRO A 562 -17.74 -22.08 13.77
N PRO A 563 -17.80 -23.07 14.68
CA PRO A 563 -17.96 -24.48 14.36
C PRO A 563 -19.28 -24.89 13.68
N SER A 564 -19.11 -25.38 12.45
CA SER A 564 -20.04 -26.25 11.71
C SER A 564 -19.28 -26.95 10.55
N GLU A 565 -18.28 -27.78 10.87
CA GLU A 565 -17.59 -28.70 9.94
C GLU A 565 -16.80 -28.12 8.74
N CYS A 566 -15.47 -27.91 8.85
CA CYS A 566 -14.53 -28.07 7.71
C CYS A 566 -13.06 -27.87 8.11
N VAL A 567 -12.14 -28.66 7.55
CA VAL A 567 -10.74 -28.81 7.98
C VAL A 567 -9.76 -27.95 7.15
N LEU A 568 -8.89 -27.20 7.82
CA LEU A 568 -7.69 -26.56 7.29
C LEU A 568 -6.43 -27.26 7.74
N VAL A 569 -5.31 -27.00 7.07
CA VAL A 569 -3.96 -27.24 7.60
C VAL A 569 -3.53 -26.02 8.43
N SER A 570 -3.12 -26.21 9.68
CA SER A 570 -2.65 -25.13 10.56
C SER A 570 -1.43 -25.57 11.36
N VAL A 571 -0.46 -24.70 11.63
CA VAL A 571 0.58 -25.01 12.62
C VAL A 571 0.03 -24.83 14.02
N THR A 572 0.48 -25.67 14.97
CA THR A 572 -0.07 -25.73 16.34
C THR A 572 -0.15 -24.36 17.01
N THR A 573 0.92 -23.58 16.92
CA THR A 573 1.01 -22.22 17.50
C THR A 573 0.02 -21.23 16.90
N PHE A 574 -0.18 -21.24 15.57
CA PHE A 574 -1.11 -20.33 14.89
C PHE A 574 -2.57 -20.65 15.25
N SER A 575 -2.88 -21.91 15.57
CA SER A 575 -4.24 -22.31 15.93
C SER A 575 -4.80 -21.53 17.14
N TYR A 576 -3.99 -21.23 18.17
CA TYR A 576 -4.41 -20.43 19.31
C TYR A 576 -4.73 -18.98 18.94
N VAL A 577 -3.93 -18.38 18.05
CA VAL A 577 -4.19 -17.03 17.50
C VAL A 577 -5.48 -17.03 16.71
N TRP A 578 -5.66 -18.03 15.85
CA TRP A 578 -6.86 -18.19 15.03
C TRP A 578 -8.13 -18.36 15.87
N ILE A 579 -8.08 -19.20 16.91
CA ILE A 579 -9.18 -19.37 17.87
C ILE A 579 -9.49 -18.05 18.58
N HIS A 580 -8.47 -17.32 19.05
CA HIS A 580 -8.68 -16.03 19.71
C HIS A 580 -9.31 -14.98 18.79
N ILE A 581 -8.92 -14.95 17.51
CA ILE A 581 -9.58 -14.09 16.51
C ILE A 581 -11.07 -14.42 16.45
N HIS A 582 -11.43 -15.69 16.34
CA HIS A 582 -12.82 -16.11 16.14
C HIS A 582 -13.68 -15.96 17.40
N ASP A 583 -13.13 -16.36 18.56
CA ASP A 583 -13.88 -16.46 19.81
C ASP A 583 -13.91 -15.16 20.61
N VAL A 584 -13.00 -14.22 20.33
CA VAL A 584 -12.90 -12.95 21.08
C VAL A 584 -13.02 -11.76 20.15
N LEU A 585 -12.16 -11.65 19.14
CA LEU A 585 -12.09 -10.43 18.32
C LEU A 585 -13.28 -10.28 17.37
N LEU A 586 -13.72 -11.35 16.70
CA LEU A 586 -14.87 -11.29 15.80
C LEU A 586 -16.17 -10.92 16.53
N LEU A 587 -16.34 -11.37 17.78
CA LEU A 587 -17.46 -10.96 18.63
C LEU A 587 -17.42 -9.46 18.91
N LYS A 588 -16.26 -8.95 19.36
CA LYS A 588 -16.04 -7.52 19.59
C LYS A 588 -16.40 -6.71 18.33
N TYR A 589 -15.90 -7.11 17.16
CA TYR A 589 -16.24 -6.44 15.90
C TYR A 589 -17.73 -6.56 15.55
N SER A 590 -18.37 -7.70 15.78
CA SER A 590 -19.81 -7.85 15.52
C SER A 590 -20.67 -6.90 16.36
N GLN A 591 -20.26 -6.62 17.61
CA GLN A 591 -20.95 -5.67 18.49
C GLN A 591 -20.68 -4.23 18.05
N GLU A 592 -19.42 -3.88 17.78
CA GLU A 592 -19.03 -2.53 17.35
C GLU A 592 -19.64 -2.13 15.99
N LEU A 593 -19.86 -3.09 15.10
CA LEU A 593 -20.29 -2.85 13.72
C LEU A 593 -21.76 -3.16 13.44
N ASN A 594 -22.54 -3.51 14.47
CA ASN A 594 -23.95 -3.94 14.34
C ASN A 594 -24.10 -5.15 13.38
N GLY A 595 -23.26 -6.15 13.60
CA GLY A 595 -23.09 -7.32 12.75
C GLY A 595 -21.95 -7.17 11.75
N VAL A 596 -21.32 -8.27 11.38
CA VAL A 596 -20.18 -8.30 10.47
C VAL A 596 -20.25 -9.52 9.55
N ASN A 597 -20.06 -9.33 8.26
CA ASN A 597 -19.77 -10.42 7.33
C ASN A 597 -18.27 -10.69 7.40
N VAL A 598 -17.91 -11.97 7.49
CA VAL A 598 -16.53 -12.42 7.55
C VAL A 598 -16.24 -13.27 6.35
N MET A 599 -15.16 -12.94 5.65
CA MET A 599 -14.60 -13.76 4.60
C MET A 599 -13.15 -14.10 4.93
N SER A 600 -12.79 -15.37 4.92
CA SER A 600 -11.44 -15.81 5.27
C SER A 600 -10.98 -16.96 4.38
N GLY A 601 -9.67 -17.14 4.25
CA GLY A 601 -9.11 -18.20 3.42
C GLY A 601 -7.57 -18.22 3.44
N PRO A 602 -6.97 -19.28 2.88
CA PRO A 602 -5.52 -19.43 2.80
C PRO A 602 -4.91 -18.58 1.68
N ILE A 603 -3.66 -18.17 1.86
CA ILE A 603 -2.80 -17.52 0.86
C ILE A 603 -1.56 -18.39 0.65
N PHE A 604 -1.12 -18.46 -0.61
CA PHE A 604 0.11 -19.14 -1.03
C PHE A 604 0.91 -18.14 -1.87
N ASP A 605 2.06 -17.76 -1.33
CA ASP A 605 2.97 -16.71 -1.82
C ASP A 605 4.37 -17.10 -1.33
N GLU A 606 4.86 -18.23 -1.83
CA GLU A 606 6.17 -18.79 -1.47
C GLU A 606 7.32 -18.01 -2.09
N ASP A 607 7.11 -17.38 -3.24
CA ASP A 607 8.09 -16.54 -3.93
C ASP A 607 8.05 -15.07 -3.49
N TYR A 608 7.19 -14.74 -2.51
CA TYR A 608 7.04 -13.45 -1.85
C TYR A 608 6.84 -12.27 -2.83
N ASP A 609 6.24 -12.54 -3.99
CA ASP A 609 5.99 -11.57 -5.06
C ASP A 609 4.69 -10.77 -4.91
N GLY A 610 3.88 -11.12 -3.90
CA GLY A 610 2.62 -10.45 -3.63
C GLY A 610 1.45 -10.91 -4.51
N ASN A 611 1.60 -11.99 -5.27
CA ASN A 611 0.59 -12.61 -6.12
C ASN A 611 0.32 -14.05 -5.69
N VAL A 612 -0.78 -14.61 -6.18
CA VAL A 612 -1.14 -16.01 -5.90
C VAL A 612 -0.19 -16.97 -6.62
N ASP A 613 0.41 -17.89 -5.87
CA ASP A 613 1.20 -18.99 -6.45
C ASP A 613 0.35 -19.86 -7.40
N ALA A 614 0.95 -20.24 -8.52
CA ALA A 614 0.36 -21.22 -9.45
C ALA A 614 0.06 -22.55 -8.75
N PHE A 615 -0.98 -23.26 -9.21
CA PHE A 615 -1.27 -24.60 -8.70
C PHE A 615 -0.12 -25.55 -9.05
N LYS A 616 0.66 -25.96 -8.05
CA LYS A 616 1.69 -26.98 -8.22
C LYS A 616 1.04 -28.32 -8.58
N THR A 617 1.58 -29.00 -9.58
CA THR A 617 1.24 -30.41 -9.80
C THR A 617 1.76 -31.19 -8.60
N LEU A 618 0.87 -31.80 -7.83
CA LEU A 618 1.26 -32.67 -6.72
C LEU A 618 2.26 -33.71 -7.26
N SER A 619 3.43 -33.82 -6.64
CA SER A 619 4.46 -34.79 -7.04
C SER A 619 4.17 -36.17 -6.40
N GLY A 620 4.74 -37.25 -6.95
CA GLY A 620 4.32 -38.63 -6.70
C GLY A 620 4.08 -39.02 -5.23
N THR A 621 4.92 -38.62 -4.28
CA THR A 621 4.74 -38.93 -2.85
C THR A 621 3.59 -38.15 -2.20
N MET A 622 3.32 -36.92 -2.62
CA MET A 622 2.18 -36.11 -2.16
C MET A 622 0.86 -36.57 -2.81
N LEU A 623 0.91 -37.00 -4.08
CA LEU A 623 -0.21 -37.66 -4.78
C LEU A 623 -0.64 -38.95 -4.08
N CYS A 624 0.31 -39.77 -3.63
CA CYS A 624 0.02 -41.01 -2.90
C CYS A 624 -0.54 -40.80 -1.48
N ARG A 625 -0.51 -39.57 -0.95
CA ARG A 625 -0.86 -39.28 0.46
C ARG A 625 -1.95 -38.21 0.64
N ASN A 626 -2.53 -37.68 -0.44
CA ASN A 626 -3.50 -36.57 -0.41
C ASN A 626 -3.05 -35.42 0.51
N GLU A 627 -1.79 -35.01 0.38
CA GLU A 627 -1.21 -33.98 1.24
C GLU A 627 -1.53 -32.57 0.71
N ALA A 628 -2.43 -31.88 1.40
CA ALA A 628 -2.68 -30.46 1.18
C ALA A 628 -1.41 -29.59 1.41
N PRO A 629 -1.18 -28.54 0.59
CA PRO A 629 -0.08 -27.60 0.80
C PRO A 629 -0.28 -26.77 2.08
N ILE A 630 0.81 -26.24 2.64
CA ILE A 630 0.76 -25.37 3.84
C ILE A 630 0.65 -23.91 3.36
N PRO A 631 -0.40 -23.15 3.77
CA PRO A 631 -0.51 -21.74 3.43
C PRO A 631 0.64 -20.93 4.01
N THR A 632 1.13 -19.91 3.29
CA THR A 632 2.11 -18.96 3.82
C THR A 632 1.44 -17.92 4.74
N HIS A 633 0.19 -17.56 4.41
CA HIS A 633 -0.62 -16.61 5.18
C HIS A 633 -2.09 -17.06 5.21
N PHE A 634 -2.90 -16.41 6.05
CA PHE A 634 -4.36 -16.45 6.00
C PHE A 634 -4.91 -15.04 5.87
N PHE A 635 -5.94 -14.85 5.06
CA PHE A 635 -6.64 -13.57 5.00
C PHE A 635 -7.92 -13.59 5.83
N VAL A 636 -8.30 -12.42 6.33
CA VAL A 636 -9.61 -12.15 6.91
C VAL A 636 -10.10 -10.80 6.41
N ILE A 637 -11.31 -10.76 5.86
CA ILE A 637 -12.01 -9.54 5.45
C ILE A 637 -13.28 -9.43 6.31
N LEU A 638 -13.39 -8.32 7.02
CA LEU A 638 -14.55 -7.94 7.81
C LEU A 638 -15.31 -6.86 7.06
N THR A 639 -16.55 -7.14 6.69
CA THR A 639 -17.37 -6.20 5.91
C THR A 639 -18.64 -5.85 6.65
N SER A 640 -18.86 -4.54 6.83
CA SER A 640 -20.04 -3.98 7.49
C SER A 640 -20.61 -2.81 6.70
N CYS A 641 -21.74 -2.29 7.15
CA CYS A 641 -22.28 -1.05 6.63
C CYS A 641 -21.50 0.16 7.15
N ARG A 642 -21.32 1.17 6.30
CA ARG A 642 -20.79 2.46 6.76
C ARG A 642 -21.77 3.15 7.71
N ASN A 643 -23.07 3.00 7.46
CA ASN A 643 -24.10 3.42 8.40
C ASN A 643 -24.41 2.27 9.37
N SER A 644 -23.99 2.43 10.63
CA SER A 644 -24.12 1.43 11.69
C SER A 644 -25.57 1.12 12.10
N THR A 645 -26.57 1.88 11.62
CA THR A 645 -27.98 1.53 11.82
C THR A 645 -28.41 0.29 11.05
N PHE A 646 -27.68 -0.08 9.99
CA PHE A 646 -27.95 -1.27 9.18
C PHE A 646 -26.96 -2.39 9.51
N SER A 647 -27.44 -3.64 9.45
CA SER A 647 -26.59 -4.81 9.52
C SER A 647 -26.05 -5.16 8.12
N PRO A 648 -24.98 -5.96 8.01
CA PRO A 648 -24.43 -6.38 6.72
C PRO A 648 -25.47 -7.01 5.78
N VAL A 649 -26.47 -7.69 6.34
CA VAL A 649 -27.51 -8.40 5.58
C VAL A 649 -28.48 -7.46 4.89
N ASN A 650 -28.82 -6.33 5.51
CA ASN A 650 -29.80 -5.36 4.99
C ASN A 650 -29.16 -4.00 4.67
N CYS A 651 -27.86 -4.01 4.39
CA CYS A 651 -27.05 -2.82 4.23
C CYS A 651 -27.62 -1.88 3.16
N LYS A 652 -27.74 -0.59 3.48
CA LYS A 652 -28.08 0.46 2.50
C LYS A 652 -26.98 1.50 2.46
N GLY A 653 -26.50 1.81 1.26
CA GLY A 653 -25.41 2.76 1.04
C GLY A 653 -24.01 2.11 1.03
N PRO A 654 -22.95 2.91 1.24
CA PRO A 654 -21.57 2.45 1.13
C PRO A 654 -21.20 1.38 2.16
N LEU A 655 -20.34 0.46 1.73
CA LEU A 655 -19.74 -0.56 2.60
C LEU A 655 -18.50 -0.01 3.30
N LYS A 656 -18.12 -0.69 4.38
CA LYS A 656 -16.84 -0.52 5.07
C LYS A 656 -16.18 -1.89 5.17
N ALA A 657 -14.90 -1.97 4.81
CA ALA A 657 -14.11 -3.19 4.91
C ALA A 657 -12.89 -2.97 5.80
N LYS A 658 -12.60 -3.93 6.67
CA LYS A 658 -11.35 -4.05 7.42
C LYS A 658 -10.73 -5.40 7.08
N SER A 659 -9.52 -5.41 6.54
CA SER A 659 -8.89 -6.62 6.00
C SER A 659 -7.50 -6.83 6.56
N PHE A 660 -7.11 -8.11 6.67
CA PHE A 660 -5.87 -8.55 7.27
C PHE A 660 -5.23 -9.65 6.44
N ILE A 661 -3.90 -9.67 6.38
CA ILE A 661 -3.09 -10.77 5.82
C ILE A 661 -2.15 -11.25 6.91
N LEU A 662 -2.47 -12.39 7.51
CA LEU A 662 -1.87 -12.88 8.74
C LEU A 662 -0.78 -13.92 8.41
N PRO A 663 0.50 -13.69 8.74
CA PRO A 663 1.55 -14.66 8.44
C PRO A 663 1.36 -15.96 9.25
N HIS A 664 1.43 -17.10 8.55
CA HIS A 664 1.22 -18.43 9.11
C HIS A 664 2.55 -18.99 9.63
N ARG A 665 2.91 -18.61 10.85
CA ARG A 665 4.21 -18.91 11.46
C ARG A 665 4.13 -19.93 12.60
N PRO A 666 5.17 -20.76 12.80
CA PRO A 666 5.19 -21.80 13.83
C PRO A 666 5.50 -21.29 15.24
N ASP A 667 5.81 -20.00 15.40
CA ASP A 667 6.22 -19.38 16.67
C ASP A 667 5.65 -17.96 16.83
N TYR A 668 5.81 -17.39 18.03
CA TYR A 668 5.43 -16.00 18.34
C TYR A 668 6.63 -15.04 18.36
N THR A 669 7.73 -15.36 17.67
CA THR A 669 8.95 -14.55 17.70
C THR A 669 8.75 -13.14 17.16
N GLU A 670 7.76 -12.93 16.29
CA GLU A 670 7.40 -11.62 15.76
C GLU A 670 6.92 -10.64 16.84
N THR A 671 6.17 -11.15 17.82
CA THR A 671 5.53 -10.35 18.87
C THR A 671 6.18 -10.51 20.23
N CYS A 672 7.19 -11.39 20.33
CA CYS A 672 7.88 -11.73 21.58
C CYS A 672 6.94 -12.19 22.69
N ALA A 673 5.81 -12.80 22.31
CA ALA A 673 4.82 -13.30 23.25
C ALA A 673 5.21 -14.68 23.78
N ASN A 674 4.99 -14.90 25.08
CA ASN A 674 5.27 -16.17 25.76
C ASN A 674 4.10 -17.19 25.66
N GLY A 675 3.14 -16.94 24.77
CA GLY A 675 2.05 -17.86 24.40
C GLY A 675 0.86 -17.98 25.37
N SER A 676 0.96 -17.51 26.61
CA SER A 676 -0.13 -17.62 27.61
C SER A 676 -1.15 -16.47 27.60
N ASP A 677 -0.73 -15.26 27.21
CA ASP A 677 -1.61 -14.08 27.05
C ASP A 677 -1.71 -13.73 25.57
N LEU A 678 -2.94 -13.74 25.00
CA LEU A 678 -3.22 -13.45 23.59
C LEU A 678 -3.69 -12.01 23.35
N LYS A 679 -3.64 -11.11 24.35
CA LYS A 679 -4.00 -9.68 24.17
C LYS A 679 -3.23 -8.98 23.06
N TRP A 680 -2.01 -9.42 22.76
CA TRP A 680 -1.17 -8.87 21.68
C TRP A 680 -1.76 -9.10 20.27
N VAL A 681 -2.67 -10.08 20.12
CA VAL A 681 -3.22 -10.47 18.81
C VAL A 681 -3.97 -9.32 18.15
N GLU A 682 -4.66 -8.47 18.92
CA GLU A 682 -5.38 -7.31 18.35
C GLU A 682 -4.41 -6.30 17.71
N ASP A 683 -3.29 -6.00 18.37
CA ASP A 683 -2.29 -5.07 17.83
C ASP A 683 -1.48 -5.70 16.68
N TRP A 684 -1.28 -7.02 16.72
CA TRP A 684 -0.69 -7.77 15.61
C TRP A 684 -1.60 -7.79 14.37
N LEU A 685 -2.92 -7.92 14.54
CA LEU A 685 -3.90 -7.73 13.46
C LEU A 685 -3.81 -6.33 12.86
N LYS A 686 -3.73 -5.28 13.69
CA LYS A 686 -3.58 -3.90 13.20
C LYS A 686 -2.29 -3.74 12.40
N PHE A 687 -1.20 -4.35 12.85
CA PHE A 687 0.09 -4.29 12.15
C PHE A 687 0.04 -4.95 10.76
N HIS A 688 -0.67 -6.08 10.66
CA HIS A 688 -0.92 -6.85 9.43
C HIS A 688 -2.21 -6.49 8.70
N THR A 689 -2.72 -5.27 8.91
CA THR A 689 -3.80 -4.72 8.10
C THR A 689 -3.37 -4.65 6.63
N ALA A 690 -4.29 -4.89 5.72
CA ALA A 690 -4.03 -4.87 4.29
C ALA A 690 -5.26 -4.36 3.52
N ARG A 691 -5.07 -3.96 2.27
CA ARG A 691 -6.18 -3.59 1.39
C ARG A 691 -6.88 -4.87 0.94
N VAL A 692 -8.17 -4.81 0.63
CA VAL A 692 -8.84 -5.94 -0.03
C VAL A 692 -8.17 -6.23 -1.37
N ARG A 693 -7.65 -5.21 -2.05
CA ARG A 693 -6.87 -5.36 -3.28
C ARG A 693 -5.62 -6.23 -3.10
N ASP A 694 -4.92 -6.13 -1.96
CA ASP A 694 -3.75 -6.97 -1.66
C ASP A 694 -4.17 -8.44 -1.53
N ILE A 695 -5.30 -8.69 -0.86
CA ILE A 695 -5.87 -10.04 -0.75
C ILE A 695 -6.27 -10.58 -2.13
N GLU A 696 -6.86 -9.76 -3.01
CA GLU A 696 -7.20 -10.20 -4.38
C GLU A 696 -5.97 -10.64 -5.18
N LEU A 697 -4.84 -9.93 -5.05
CA LEU A 697 -3.58 -10.33 -5.69
C LEU A 697 -3.11 -11.70 -5.18
N LEU A 698 -3.02 -11.85 -3.86
CA LEU A 698 -2.47 -13.01 -3.16
C LEU A 698 -3.36 -14.26 -3.22
N THR A 699 -4.64 -14.12 -3.55
CA THR A 699 -5.60 -15.23 -3.57
C THR A 699 -6.08 -15.59 -4.97
N GLY A 700 -5.94 -14.69 -5.95
CA GLY A 700 -6.55 -14.86 -7.26
C GLY A 700 -8.08 -14.86 -7.20
N LEU A 701 -8.65 -14.16 -6.21
CA LEU A 701 -10.09 -13.96 -6.04
C LEU A 701 -10.46 -12.51 -6.38
N SER A 702 -11.74 -12.29 -6.72
CA SER A 702 -12.29 -10.95 -6.86
C SER A 702 -13.60 -10.80 -6.11
N PHE A 703 -13.67 -9.81 -5.21
CA PHE A 703 -14.76 -9.65 -4.24
C PHE A 703 -15.78 -8.57 -4.66
N TYR A 704 -16.95 -8.58 -4.00
CA TYR A 704 -18.00 -7.56 -4.07
C TYR A 704 -18.69 -7.36 -5.43
N HIS A 705 -18.70 -8.41 -6.26
CA HIS A 705 -19.41 -8.37 -7.53
C HIS A 705 -20.92 -8.19 -7.27
N ASN A 706 -21.56 -7.31 -8.05
CA ASN A 706 -23.02 -7.11 -8.10
C ASN A 706 -23.70 -6.40 -6.91
N ARG A 707 -22.96 -5.84 -5.94
CA ARG A 707 -23.57 -5.07 -4.82
C ARG A 707 -23.51 -3.55 -4.97
N ILE A 708 -22.36 -3.02 -5.38
CA ILE A 708 -22.10 -1.58 -5.55
C ILE A 708 -21.52 -1.33 -6.94
N SER A 709 -21.43 -0.07 -7.37
CA SER A 709 -20.83 0.28 -8.66
C SER A 709 -19.37 -0.19 -8.74
N VAL A 710 -18.83 -0.41 -9.94
CA VAL A 710 -17.44 -0.86 -10.09
C VAL A 710 -16.50 0.18 -9.46
N GLU A 711 -16.77 1.46 -9.68
CA GLU A 711 -15.98 2.57 -9.16
C GLU A 711 -15.99 2.64 -7.62
N GLU A 712 -17.14 2.41 -6.98
CA GLU A 712 -17.22 2.30 -5.52
C GLU A 712 -16.52 1.04 -5.01
N THR A 713 -16.63 -0.07 -5.74
CA THR A 713 -15.92 -1.31 -5.42
C THR A 713 -14.40 -1.12 -5.45
N LEU A 714 -13.86 -0.43 -6.46
CA LEU A 714 -12.43 -0.15 -6.53
C LEU A 714 -11.97 0.72 -5.36
N GLN A 715 -12.71 1.79 -5.04
CA GLN A 715 -12.41 2.63 -3.87
C GLN A 715 -12.42 1.83 -2.56
N LEU A 716 -13.43 0.97 -2.36
CA LEU A 716 -13.50 0.09 -1.20
C LEU A 716 -12.29 -0.86 -1.15
N LYS A 717 -11.87 -1.38 -2.31
CA LYS A 717 -10.79 -2.36 -2.39
C LYS A 717 -9.41 -1.76 -2.16
N THR A 718 -9.17 -0.53 -2.59
CA THR A 718 -7.90 0.18 -2.41
C THR A 718 -7.83 0.94 -1.09
N PHE A 719 -8.96 1.17 -0.42
CA PHE A 719 -8.96 1.82 0.88
C PHE A 719 -8.31 0.92 1.94
N LEU A 720 -7.29 1.46 2.61
CA LEU A 720 -6.65 0.82 3.75
C LEU A 720 -7.15 1.50 5.02
N GLN A 721 -7.94 0.77 5.82
CA GLN A 721 -8.41 1.28 7.10
C GLN A 721 -7.25 1.30 8.09
N THR A 722 -6.85 2.51 8.48
CA THR A 722 -5.91 2.74 9.58
C THR A 722 -6.69 2.81 10.90
N SER A 723 -6.07 2.32 11.99
CA SER A 723 -6.63 2.34 13.35
C SER A 723 -6.60 3.73 13.98
#